data_AF-A0A7W3QNS5-F1
#
_entry.id   AF-A0A7W3QNS5-F1
#
_cell.length_a   1.000
_cell.length_b   1.000
_cell.length_c   1.000
_cell.angle_alpha   90.00
_cell.angle_beta   90.00
_cell.angle_gamma   90.00
#
_symmetry.space_group_name_H-M   'P 1'
#
loop_
_entity.id
_entity.type
_entity.pdbx_description
1 polymer ?
#
loop_
_entity_poly.entity_id
_entity_poly.type
_entity_poly.pdbx_seq_one_letter_code
_entity_poly.pdbx_strand_id
1 'polypeptide(L)'
;MERHELTDAERRLWDAYPSGQIVTFPDGATIRAQVIALLLLGAAEPTPGRYPGVRLRGARVTGRLDLDGTAFDTMLDCGDCVFEHPVSLAEATVRTLRITDSRLPAFKAPRLRATGLLSLQGSTIDRDLRLDHARLESEVRLADTTAGHVRAHTIDLQGTLNAAGITVNGEFSVRGGHITGDLVLTGAHLSNPGQPAALQGDAATIDGHLRAANTHITGAVLLRNAHIGSGVSFDNARLSAPGHDTLNAGGMTVGGGVFCWHGFHADGGVRLIGAQISGNLTFDNARLHHPTGKALDLDSAACTSISGQNLHVTAGEVSMRNTRVAGQVDLDHAHLHNPDGPRSLAIDHAELGLVSLRRLRAHGQVMLRATRINTRLLLPEAELHHPHGTALHAPGTEIGADLIAHDLLAEGQLHLHGTRVGQHLDLTGLRLSAPQGTALHAYGLTTAQLSLLPAAPIDGTVVLAHARIGVLHDDPQHWPTSLDANGLTYQALEPRLPAKQRLTWLNGDHHGFESQPYEQLAANYTALGLHADARHVLHAKERHRLDGETPLIRLWGKLQDTTTGYGYQPWRAFLWLTVLLTIGSLVYGLHPPAPLKADEAPHFNPVIYTLDLMIPLINLGQERAFNPAGALQWLSYAFVAAGWVLATTIAAGAARVFNRR
;
A
#
# COMPACT_ATOMS: atom_id res chain seq x y z
N MET A 1 67.10 -29.85 15.09
CA MET A 1 66.47 -30.72 16.11
C MET A 1 66.77 -32.13 15.70
N GLU A 2 67.54 -32.84 16.51
CA GLU A 2 67.95 -34.20 16.22
C GLU A 2 66.90 -35.19 16.72
N ARG A 3 66.77 -36.35 16.07
CA ARG A 3 65.70 -37.35 16.35
C ARG A 3 65.68 -37.84 17.82
N HIS A 4 66.80 -37.75 18.52
CA HIS A 4 66.92 -38.13 19.93
C HIS A 4 66.33 -37.09 20.91
N GLU A 5 66.09 -35.85 20.46
CA GLU A 5 65.46 -34.77 21.23
C GLU A 5 63.93 -34.84 21.21
N LEU A 6 63.35 -35.81 20.48
CA LEU A 6 61.91 -36.01 20.31
C LEU A 6 61.33 -36.91 21.41
N THR A 7 60.17 -36.51 21.95
CA THR A 7 59.38 -37.40 22.82
C THR A 7 58.88 -38.63 22.04
N ASP A 8 58.44 -39.67 22.74
CA ASP A 8 57.90 -40.87 22.08
C ASP A 8 56.69 -40.55 21.19
N ALA A 9 55.84 -39.61 21.61
CA ALA A 9 54.70 -39.15 20.83
C ALA A 9 55.13 -38.38 19.57
N GLU A 10 56.13 -37.52 19.69
CA GLU A 10 56.67 -36.77 18.55
C GLU A 10 57.42 -37.68 17.56
N ARG A 11 58.13 -38.71 18.05
CA ARG A 11 58.75 -39.73 17.18
C ARG A 11 57.71 -40.51 16.39
N ARG A 12 56.60 -40.89 17.02
CA ARG A 12 55.47 -41.53 16.32
C ARG A 12 54.91 -40.65 15.20
N LEU A 13 54.77 -39.34 15.46
CA LEU A 13 54.32 -38.38 14.44
C LEU A 13 55.35 -38.23 13.30
N TRP A 14 56.63 -38.13 13.66
CA TRP A 14 57.74 -38.02 12.72
C TRP A 14 57.82 -39.22 11.78
N ASP A 15 57.66 -40.44 12.32
CA ASP A 15 57.72 -41.68 11.55
C ASP A 15 56.47 -41.89 10.67
N ALA A 16 55.32 -41.36 11.07
CA ALA A 16 54.08 -41.43 10.29
C ALA A 16 54.06 -40.44 9.11
N TYR A 17 54.72 -39.29 9.24
CA TYR A 17 54.70 -38.20 8.26
C TYR A 17 55.02 -38.62 6.81
N PRO A 18 56.11 -39.38 6.52
CA PRO A 18 56.48 -39.77 5.15
C PRO A 18 55.38 -40.52 4.38
N SER A 19 54.54 -41.25 5.10
CA SER A 19 53.44 -42.05 4.55
C SER A 19 52.08 -41.35 4.63
N GLY A 20 51.99 -40.24 5.37
CA GLY A 20 50.74 -39.53 5.64
C GLY A 20 49.76 -40.30 6.54
N GLN A 21 50.26 -41.23 7.36
CA GLN A 21 49.42 -41.98 8.32
C GLN A 21 48.92 -41.06 9.44
N ILE A 22 47.68 -41.30 9.89
CA ILE A 22 47.07 -40.57 11.00
C ILE A 22 47.59 -41.14 12.32
N VAL A 23 48.05 -40.28 13.23
CA VAL A 23 48.47 -40.67 14.58
C VAL A 23 47.44 -40.20 15.60
N THR A 24 46.86 -41.14 16.35
CA THR A 24 45.87 -40.83 17.40
C THR A 24 46.49 -40.92 18.79
N PHE A 25 46.16 -39.94 19.63
CA PHE A 25 46.62 -39.78 21.00
C PHE A 25 45.42 -39.73 21.97
N PRO A 26 44.84 -40.88 22.33
CA PRO A 26 43.65 -40.91 23.20
C PRO A 26 43.90 -40.29 24.59
N ASP A 27 45.13 -40.36 25.08
CA ASP A 27 45.52 -39.85 26.40
C ASP A 27 45.96 -38.37 26.40
N GLY A 28 45.80 -37.64 25.30
CA GLY A 28 46.15 -36.22 25.25
C GLY A 28 47.65 -35.94 25.16
N ALA A 29 48.38 -36.68 24.32
CA ALA A 29 49.83 -36.56 24.22
C ALA A 29 50.27 -35.13 23.85
N THR A 30 51.40 -34.70 24.42
CA THR A 30 51.97 -33.38 24.15
C THR A 30 52.89 -33.43 22.93
N ILE A 31 52.62 -32.57 21.95
CA ILE A 31 53.42 -32.40 20.73
C ILE A 31 53.87 -30.94 20.66
N ARG A 32 55.17 -30.67 20.57
CA ARG A 32 55.65 -29.30 20.38
C ARG A 32 55.29 -28.82 18.96
N ALA A 33 54.77 -27.60 18.86
CA ALA A 33 54.44 -26.95 17.59
C ALA A 33 55.64 -26.86 16.63
N GLN A 34 56.86 -26.73 17.16
CA GLN A 34 58.07 -26.73 16.36
C GLN A 34 58.28 -28.04 15.58
N VAL A 35 57.87 -29.19 16.12
CA VAL A 35 57.97 -30.48 15.43
C VAL A 35 57.03 -30.51 14.23
N ILE A 36 55.79 -30.02 14.42
CA ILE A 36 54.80 -29.89 13.35
C ILE A 36 55.35 -28.97 12.25
N ALA A 37 55.88 -27.80 12.60
CA ALA A 37 56.45 -26.86 11.65
C ALA A 37 57.62 -27.46 10.88
N LEU A 38 58.57 -28.13 11.55
CA LEU A 38 59.71 -28.78 10.89
C LEU A 38 59.26 -29.84 9.87
N LEU A 39 58.29 -30.69 10.23
CA LEU A 39 57.76 -31.71 9.32
C LEU A 39 57.11 -31.08 8.08
N LEU A 40 56.26 -30.07 8.27
CA LEU A 40 55.60 -29.36 7.15
C LEU A 40 56.60 -28.67 6.22
N LEU A 41 57.71 -28.16 6.78
CA LEU A 41 58.78 -27.48 6.04
C LEU A 41 59.86 -28.44 5.51
N GLY A 42 59.61 -29.75 5.50
CA GLY A 42 60.43 -30.73 4.79
C GLY A 42 61.55 -31.37 5.61
N ALA A 43 61.46 -31.41 6.95
CA ALA A 43 62.47 -32.06 7.78
C ALA A 43 62.55 -33.60 7.64
N ALA A 44 61.60 -34.23 6.94
CA ALA A 44 61.59 -35.66 6.68
C ALA A 44 61.26 -35.95 5.20
N GLU A 45 61.94 -36.93 4.61
CA GLU A 45 61.73 -37.31 3.21
C GLU A 45 60.42 -38.10 3.03
N PRO A 46 59.60 -37.78 2.01
CA PRO A 46 58.39 -38.53 1.70
C PRO A 46 58.66 -39.97 1.26
N THR A 47 57.74 -40.90 1.57
CA THR A 47 57.79 -42.25 1.00
C THR A 47 57.35 -42.22 -0.47
N PRO A 48 58.13 -42.76 -1.42
CA PRO A 48 57.74 -42.79 -2.83
C PRO A 48 56.35 -43.42 -3.03
N GLY A 49 55.49 -42.76 -3.82
CA GLY A 49 54.12 -43.21 -4.09
C GLY A 49 53.12 -43.00 -2.93
N ARG A 50 53.55 -42.42 -1.81
CA ARG A 50 52.66 -41.94 -0.74
C ARG A 50 52.61 -40.42 -0.73
N TYR A 51 51.54 -39.88 -0.17
CA TYR A 51 51.38 -38.45 0.02
C TYR A 51 51.69 -38.09 1.48
N PRO A 52 52.80 -37.38 1.74
CA PRO A 52 53.23 -37.05 3.10
C PRO A 52 52.29 -36.03 3.75
N GLY A 53 52.23 -36.03 5.07
CA GLY A 53 51.41 -35.07 5.80
C GLY A 53 51.48 -35.23 7.30
N VAL A 54 51.30 -34.11 8.00
CA VAL A 54 51.17 -34.11 9.46
C VAL A 54 49.71 -34.33 9.78
N ARG A 55 49.37 -35.55 10.20
CA ARG A 55 48.01 -35.95 10.54
C ARG A 55 47.94 -36.48 11.97
N LEU A 56 47.28 -35.76 12.86
CA LEU A 56 47.18 -36.14 14.26
C LEU A 56 45.79 -35.89 14.87
N ARG A 57 45.42 -36.75 15.82
CA ARG A 57 44.15 -36.69 16.54
C ARG A 57 44.37 -36.75 18.04
N GLY A 58 43.69 -35.91 18.83
CA GLY A 58 43.72 -35.99 20.30
C GLY A 58 44.94 -35.37 20.98
N ALA A 59 45.72 -34.51 20.32
CA ALA A 59 46.98 -34.01 20.88
C ALA A 59 46.84 -32.63 21.56
N ARG A 60 47.70 -32.37 22.55
CA ARG A 60 47.97 -31.02 23.07
C ARG A 60 49.18 -30.44 22.37
N VAL A 61 48.99 -29.37 21.60
CA VAL A 61 50.05 -28.68 20.86
C VAL A 61 50.61 -27.54 21.71
N THR A 62 51.87 -27.67 22.12
CA THR A 62 52.58 -26.70 22.97
C THR A 62 53.50 -25.79 22.17
N GLY A 63 53.72 -24.57 22.65
CA GLY A 63 54.45 -23.54 21.91
C GLY A 63 53.66 -22.94 20.74
N ARG A 64 54.30 -22.05 19.97
CA ARG A 64 53.66 -21.30 18.88
C ARG A 64 53.83 -22.04 17.55
N LEU A 65 52.71 -22.38 16.89
CA LEU A 65 52.73 -22.85 15.51
C LEU A 65 52.71 -21.63 14.59
N ASP A 66 53.91 -21.15 14.27
CA ASP A 66 54.13 -20.00 13.39
C ASP A 66 54.64 -20.51 12.04
N LEU A 67 53.81 -20.33 11.02
CA LEU A 67 54.05 -20.72 9.64
C LEU A 67 53.93 -19.49 8.72
N ASP A 68 54.11 -18.28 9.26
CA ASP A 68 54.01 -17.03 8.52
C ASP A 68 55.05 -16.99 7.37
N GLY A 69 54.61 -16.56 6.19
CA GLY A 69 55.42 -16.45 4.97
C GLY A 69 55.94 -17.78 4.41
N THR A 70 55.54 -18.92 4.98
CA THR A 70 56.01 -20.24 4.54
C THR A 70 55.21 -20.79 3.37
N ALA A 71 55.80 -21.75 2.65
CA ALA A 71 55.09 -22.51 1.62
C ALA A 71 55.28 -24.01 1.84
N PHE A 72 54.18 -24.77 1.87
CA PHE A 72 54.21 -26.22 1.97
C PHE A 72 53.05 -26.87 1.21
N ASP A 73 53.36 -27.95 0.49
CA ASP A 73 52.37 -28.69 -0.33
C ASP A 73 51.82 -29.93 0.40
N THR A 74 52.29 -30.21 1.62
CA THR A 74 51.82 -31.34 2.42
C THR A 74 50.56 -30.98 3.21
N MET A 75 49.83 -32.00 3.65
CA MET A 75 48.59 -31.79 4.41
C MET A 75 48.88 -31.60 5.90
N LEU A 76 48.26 -30.58 6.50
CA LEU A 76 48.13 -30.45 7.95
C LEU A 76 46.69 -30.83 8.34
N ASP A 77 46.53 -31.95 9.05
CA ASP A 77 45.25 -32.46 9.57
C ASP A 77 45.35 -32.68 11.07
N CYS A 78 44.89 -31.70 11.84
CA CYS A 78 44.74 -31.82 13.28
C CYS A 78 43.25 -32.01 13.58
N GLY A 79 42.90 -32.97 14.41
CA GLY A 79 41.57 -32.96 14.99
C GLY A 79 41.50 -33.43 16.41
N ASP A 80 40.44 -33.03 17.11
CA ASP A 80 40.32 -33.30 18.55
C ASP A 80 41.55 -32.76 19.33
N CYS A 81 42.18 -31.69 18.83
CA CYS A 81 43.43 -31.15 19.36
C CYS A 81 43.20 -29.88 20.20
N VAL A 82 44.12 -29.61 21.12
CA VAL A 82 44.14 -28.37 21.92
C VAL A 82 45.45 -27.63 21.68
N PHE A 83 45.37 -26.42 21.14
CA PHE A 83 46.52 -25.54 20.93
C PHE A 83 46.66 -24.58 22.11
N GLU A 84 47.85 -24.47 22.69
CA GLU A 84 48.08 -23.51 23.79
C GLU A 84 48.25 -22.06 23.30
N HIS A 85 48.67 -21.89 22.05
CA HIS A 85 48.97 -20.60 21.45
C HIS A 85 48.20 -20.44 20.12
N PRO A 86 48.00 -19.20 19.65
CA PRO A 86 47.45 -18.94 18.33
C PRO A 86 48.23 -19.66 17.22
N VAL A 87 47.50 -20.16 16.22
CA VAL A 87 48.09 -20.66 14.97
C VAL A 87 48.21 -19.49 13.99
N SER A 88 49.40 -19.28 13.45
CA SER A 88 49.71 -18.18 12.52
C SER A 88 50.20 -18.72 11.18
N LEU A 89 49.58 -18.22 10.10
CA LEU A 89 49.76 -18.59 8.69
C LEU A 89 49.67 -17.33 7.81
N ALA A 90 50.06 -16.18 8.34
CA ALA A 90 50.02 -14.92 7.60
C ALA A 90 50.92 -15.02 6.36
N GLU A 91 50.39 -14.64 5.19
CA GLU A 91 51.13 -14.69 3.91
C GLU A 91 51.64 -16.10 3.51
N ALA A 92 51.16 -17.16 4.15
CA ALA A 92 51.56 -18.53 3.83
C ALA A 92 50.90 -19.03 2.52
N THR A 93 51.53 -20.00 1.86
CA THR A 93 50.95 -20.75 0.73
C THR A 93 50.86 -22.23 1.09
N VAL A 94 49.65 -22.76 1.17
CA VAL A 94 49.39 -24.13 1.66
C VAL A 94 48.52 -24.89 0.69
N ARG A 95 48.58 -26.22 0.71
CA ARG A 95 47.63 -27.05 -0.04
C ARG A 95 46.34 -27.31 0.72
N THR A 96 46.39 -28.10 1.79
CA THR A 96 45.17 -28.46 2.55
C THR A 96 45.43 -28.33 4.03
N LEU A 97 44.54 -27.61 4.71
CA LEU A 97 44.63 -27.32 6.12
C LEU A 97 43.31 -27.67 6.82
N ARG A 98 43.37 -28.64 7.73
CA ARG A 98 42.23 -29.09 8.53
C ARG A 98 42.62 -29.02 10.00
N ILE A 99 41.87 -28.24 10.77
CA ILE A 99 41.92 -28.19 12.22
C ILE A 99 40.48 -28.37 12.70
N THR A 100 40.01 -29.61 12.77
CA THR A 100 38.59 -29.93 13.06
C THR A 100 38.40 -30.32 14.51
N ASP A 101 37.22 -30.04 15.08
CA ASP A 101 36.84 -30.50 16.42
C ASP A 101 37.88 -30.13 17.50
N SER A 102 38.58 -29.02 17.27
CA SER A 102 39.78 -28.63 18.02
C SER A 102 39.57 -27.30 18.72
N ARG A 103 40.39 -27.01 19.74
CA ARG A 103 40.38 -25.73 20.44
C ARG A 103 41.65 -24.96 20.20
N LEU A 104 41.52 -23.69 19.83
CA LEU A 104 42.65 -22.79 19.60
C LEU A 104 42.36 -21.36 20.10
N PRO A 105 43.35 -20.64 20.65
CA PRO A 105 43.12 -19.28 21.16
C PRO A 105 42.81 -18.23 20.07
N ALA A 106 43.34 -18.43 18.86
CA ALA A 106 43.07 -17.63 17.67
C ALA A 106 43.66 -18.33 16.42
N PHE A 107 43.06 -18.06 15.25
CA PHE A 107 43.57 -18.51 13.96
C PHE A 107 43.86 -17.29 13.08
N LYS A 108 45.14 -17.06 12.75
CA LYS A 108 45.58 -15.88 12.02
C LYS A 108 46.14 -16.28 10.67
N ALA A 109 45.39 -16.03 9.61
CA ALA A 109 45.79 -16.35 8.25
C ALA A 109 45.46 -15.20 7.27
N PRO A 110 45.82 -13.93 7.58
CA PRO A 110 45.66 -12.86 6.61
C PRO A 110 46.55 -13.13 5.39
N ARG A 111 46.04 -12.86 4.19
CA ARG A 111 46.73 -13.08 2.90
C ARG A 111 47.19 -14.53 2.67
N LEU A 112 46.61 -15.49 3.37
CA LEU A 112 46.84 -16.92 3.12
C LEU A 112 46.44 -17.26 1.68
N ARG A 113 47.25 -18.09 1.03
CA ARG A 113 46.89 -18.75 -0.23
C ARG A 113 46.70 -20.23 0.04
N ALA A 114 45.50 -20.76 -0.20
CA ALA A 114 45.26 -22.20 -0.10
C ALA A 114 44.68 -22.74 -1.41
N THR A 115 45.31 -23.77 -1.98
CA THR A 115 44.82 -24.41 -3.21
C THR A 115 43.74 -25.45 -2.96
N GLY A 116 43.69 -26.00 -1.75
CA GLY A 116 42.70 -26.99 -1.30
C GLY A 116 41.90 -26.52 -0.09
N LEU A 117 41.20 -27.47 0.54
CA LEU A 117 40.25 -27.22 1.62
C LEU A 117 40.92 -26.54 2.83
N LEU A 118 40.28 -25.47 3.33
CA LEU A 118 40.47 -24.93 4.67
C LEU A 118 39.28 -25.34 5.55
N SER A 119 39.51 -26.16 6.56
CA SER A 119 38.44 -26.63 7.45
C SER A 119 38.79 -26.37 8.92
N LEU A 120 37.91 -25.63 9.59
CA LEU A 120 37.89 -25.40 11.04
C LEU A 120 36.59 -25.93 11.67
N GLN A 121 35.94 -26.87 10.99
CA GLN A 121 34.63 -27.42 11.36
C GLN A 121 34.65 -27.99 12.78
N GLY A 122 33.60 -27.70 13.55
CA GLY A 122 33.43 -28.16 14.94
C GLY A 122 34.42 -27.56 15.95
N SER A 123 35.33 -26.69 15.51
CA SER A 123 36.38 -26.14 16.36
C SER A 123 35.90 -24.94 17.19
N THR A 124 36.55 -24.72 18.32
CA THR A 124 36.36 -23.52 19.17
C THR A 124 37.57 -22.60 19.03
N ILE A 125 37.34 -21.39 18.55
CA ILE A 125 38.32 -20.32 18.39
C ILE A 125 38.01 -19.25 19.42
N ASP A 126 38.76 -19.21 20.52
CA ASP A 126 38.40 -18.39 21.69
C ASP A 126 38.32 -16.88 21.36
N ARG A 127 39.09 -16.41 20.38
CA ARG A 127 39.13 -15.00 19.93
C ARG A 127 38.88 -14.87 18.43
N ASP A 128 39.90 -14.48 17.67
CA ASP A 128 39.75 -14.09 16.26
C ASP A 128 40.07 -15.25 15.31
N LEU A 129 39.18 -15.49 14.36
CA LEU A 129 39.44 -16.17 13.09
C LEU A 129 39.67 -15.11 12.01
N ARG A 130 40.89 -14.99 11.51
CA ARG A 130 41.27 -13.96 10.52
C ARG A 130 41.71 -14.58 9.20
N LEU A 131 41.01 -14.22 8.14
CA LEU A 131 41.21 -14.60 6.74
C LEU A 131 41.23 -13.35 5.83
N ASP A 132 41.57 -12.18 6.40
CA ASP A 132 41.62 -10.90 5.68
C ASP A 132 42.53 -11.03 4.43
N HIS A 133 42.02 -10.68 3.25
CA HIS A 133 42.72 -10.77 1.97
C HIS A 133 43.20 -12.18 1.57
N ALA A 134 42.69 -13.24 2.20
CA ALA A 134 43.04 -14.61 1.84
C ALA A 134 42.51 -14.97 0.44
N ARG A 135 43.26 -15.81 -0.28
CA ARG A 135 42.87 -16.38 -1.57
C ARG A 135 42.76 -17.89 -1.42
N LEU A 136 41.57 -18.42 -1.62
CA LEU A 136 41.25 -19.81 -1.36
C LEU A 136 40.63 -20.38 -2.62
N GLU A 137 41.32 -21.32 -3.27
CA GLU A 137 40.88 -21.92 -4.54
C GLU A 137 39.85 -23.04 -4.34
N SER A 138 39.44 -23.28 -3.08
CA SER A 138 38.51 -24.33 -2.68
C SER A 138 37.66 -23.88 -1.49
N GLU A 139 36.77 -24.76 -1.00
CA GLU A 139 35.81 -24.48 0.06
C GLU A 139 36.47 -24.07 1.39
N VAL A 140 35.76 -23.23 2.15
CA VAL A 140 36.05 -22.96 3.57
C VAL A 140 34.93 -23.55 4.42
N ARG A 141 35.28 -24.46 5.34
CA ARG A 141 34.33 -25.10 6.25
C ARG A 141 34.51 -24.64 7.68
N LEU A 142 33.53 -23.88 8.16
CA LEU A 142 33.35 -23.37 9.52
C LEU A 142 32.06 -23.90 10.16
N ALA A 143 31.52 -25.01 9.63
CA ALA A 143 30.29 -25.57 10.15
C ALA A 143 30.46 -25.95 11.62
N ASP A 144 29.47 -25.61 12.45
CA ASP A 144 29.46 -25.87 13.90
C ASP A 144 30.67 -25.29 14.66
N THR A 145 31.39 -24.33 14.06
CA THR A 145 32.51 -23.64 14.69
C THR A 145 32.00 -22.60 15.69
N THR A 146 32.71 -22.41 16.81
CA THR A 146 32.50 -21.25 17.69
C THR A 146 33.67 -20.28 17.54
N ALA A 147 33.41 -18.99 17.36
CA ALA A 147 34.44 -17.96 17.28
C ALA A 147 34.05 -16.68 18.05
N GLY A 148 35.04 -15.92 18.53
CA GLY A 148 34.81 -14.56 19.02
C GLY A 148 34.51 -13.61 17.85
N HIS A 149 35.42 -13.54 16.89
CA HIS A 149 35.25 -12.76 15.65
C HIS A 149 35.63 -13.60 14.43
N VAL A 150 34.93 -13.40 13.32
CA VAL A 150 35.30 -13.95 12.00
C VAL A 150 35.53 -12.78 11.06
N ARG A 151 36.80 -12.56 10.66
CA ARG A 151 37.18 -11.47 9.76
C ARG A 151 37.72 -12.04 8.46
N ALA A 152 36.97 -11.87 7.38
CA ALA A 152 37.31 -12.28 6.03
C ALA A 152 37.14 -11.10 5.06
N HIS A 153 37.70 -9.93 5.43
CA HIS A 153 37.62 -8.72 4.60
C HIS A 153 38.32 -8.96 3.27
N THR A 154 37.64 -8.65 2.16
CA THR A 154 38.17 -8.81 0.80
C THR A 154 38.77 -10.20 0.55
N ILE A 155 38.16 -11.23 1.15
CA ILE A 155 38.48 -12.63 0.86
C ILE A 155 38.16 -12.92 -0.60
N ASP A 156 38.98 -13.71 -1.27
CA ASP A 156 38.74 -14.23 -2.61
C ASP A 156 38.63 -15.76 -2.51
N LEU A 157 37.40 -16.25 -2.58
CA LEU A 157 37.05 -17.64 -2.35
C LEU A 157 36.43 -18.24 -3.61
N GLN A 158 37.16 -19.14 -4.28
CA GLN A 158 36.68 -19.88 -5.44
C GLN A 158 35.87 -21.12 -5.01
N GLY A 159 34.87 -20.93 -4.17
CA GLY A 159 34.06 -21.99 -3.64
C GLY A 159 33.00 -21.50 -2.66
N THR A 160 32.52 -22.42 -1.83
CA THR A 160 31.52 -22.12 -0.80
C THR A 160 32.19 -21.77 0.53
N LEU A 161 31.65 -20.76 1.22
CA LEU A 161 31.94 -20.53 2.63
C LEU A 161 30.81 -21.17 3.44
N ASN A 162 31.08 -22.37 3.95
CA ASN A 162 30.13 -23.12 4.74
C ASN A 162 30.31 -22.84 6.23
N ALA A 163 29.47 -21.98 6.79
CA ALA A 163 29.41 -21.64 8.21
C ALA A 163 28.02 -22.01 8.79
N ALA A 164 27.45 -23.12 8.34
CA ALA A 164 26.21 -23.65 8.91
C ALA A 164 26.38 -23.95 10.41
N GLY A 165 25.42 -23.55 11.23
CA GLY A 165 25.47 -23.76 12.69
C GLY A 165 26.58 -22.98 13.42
N ILE A 166 27.32 -22.08 12.75
CA ILE A 166 28.40 -21.31 13.38
C ILE A 166 27.84 -20.46 14.53
N THR A 167 28.59 -20.36 15.63
CA THR A 167 28.32 -19.42 16.72
C THR A 167 29.40 -18.35 16.77
N VAL A 168 29.03 -17.08 16.62
CA VAL A 168 29.97 -15.95 16.68
C VAL A 168 29.53 -14.94 17.73
N ASN A 169 30.37 -14.72 18.74
CA ASN A 169 30.16 -13.73 19.81
C ASN A 169 30.91 -12.43 19.51
N GLY A 170 30.65 -11.89 18.33
CA GLY A 170 31.26 -10.69 17.77
C GLY A 170 30.88 -10.56 16.29
N GLU A 171 31.59 -9.72 15.55
CA GLU A 171 31.36 -9.53 14.11
C GLU A 171 31.78 -10.76 13.28
N PHE A 172 30.88 -11.21 12.40
CA PHE A 172 31.19 -12.03 11.22
C PHE A 172 31.24 -11.11 9.99
N SER A 173 32.43 -10.92 9.40
CA SER A 173 32.65 -9.99 8.29
C SER A 173 33.20 -10.68 7.05
N VAL A 174 32.51 -10.48 5.93
CA VAL A 174 32.94 -10.82 4.55
C VAL A 174 32.96 -9.56 3.66
N ARG A 175 33.09 -8.38 4.27
CA ARG A 175 33.05 -7.07 3.60
C ARG A 175 33.97 -7.02 2.38
N GLY A 176 33.42 -6.63 1.23
CA GLY A 176 34.18 -6.52 -0.03
C GLY A 176 34.78 -7.84 -0.52
N GLY A 177 34.40 -8.97 0.06
CA GLY A 177 34.86 -10.30 -0.35
C GLY A 177 34.15 -10.77 -1.61
N HIS A 178 34.80 -11.65 -2.34
CA HIS A 178 34.27 -12.37 -3.48
C HIS A 178 34.18 -13.85 -3.15
N ILE A 179 32.98 -14.41 -3.24
CA ILE A 179 32.68 -15.83 -3.01
C ILE A 179 32.01 -16.33 -4.28
N THR A 180 32.68 -17.19 -5.05
CA THR A 180 32.12 -17.71 -6.32
C THR A 180 31.01 -18.74 -6.10
N GLY A 181 30.97 -19.36 -4.92
CA GLY A 181 29.91 -20.28 -4.50
C GLY A 181 28.91 -19.60 -3.57
N ASP A 182 28.45 -20.37 -2.58
CA ASP A 182 27.46 -19.92 -1.62
C ASP A 182 28.10 -19.38 -0.34
N LEU A 183 27.42 -18.44 0.32
CA LEU A 183 27.64 -18.14 1.74
C LEU A 183 26.55 -18.81 2.56
N VAL A 184 26.91 -19.88 3.27
CA VAL A 184 25.97 -20.67 4.07
C VAL A 184 26.13 -20.29 5.53
N LEU A 185 25.08 -19.70 6.09
CA LEU A 185 24.91 -19.33 7.49
C LEU A 185 23.68 -20.02 8.11
N THR A 186 23.19 -21.10 7.51
CA THR A 186 21.96 -21.75 7.96
C THR A 186 22.11 -22.25 9.40
N GLY A 187 21.19 -21.88 10.30
CA GLY A 187 21.27 -22.22 11.72
C GLY A 187 22.32 -21.43 12.53
N ALA A 188 22.99 -20.45 11.94
CA ALA A 188 24.01 -19.66 12.62
C ALA A 188 23.43 -18.79 13.76
N HIS A 189 24.23 -18.65 14.83
CA HIS A 189 23.97 -17.75 15.95
C HIS A 189 25.03 -16.66 15.97
N LEU A 190 24.65 -15.43 15.60
CA LEU A 190 25.56 -14.29 15.53
C LEU A 190 25.12 -13.26 16.58
N SER A 191 26.02 -12.87 17.47
CA SER A 191 25.72 -11.95 18.56
C SER A 191 26.82 -10.92 18.69
N ASN A 192 26.50 -9.66 18.39
CA ASN A 192 27.40 -8.52 18.61
C ASN A 192 26.61 -7.32 19.17
N PRO A 193 26.02 -7.45 20.37
CA PRO A 193 25.18 -6.40 20.95
C PRO A 193 26.00 -5.14 21.25
N GLY A 194 25.46 -3.97 20.89
CA GLY A 194 26.09 -2.67 21.15
C GLY A 194 27.20 -2.26 20.16
N GLN A 195 27.45 -3.06 19.13
CA GLN A 195 28.41 -2.79 18.06
C GLN A 195 27.68 -2.65 16.71
N PRO A 196 28.29 -2.02 15.68
CA PRO A 196 27.56 -1.61 14.48
C PRO A 196 27.04 -2.75 13.60
N ALA A 197 27.58 -3.97 13.69
CA ALA A 197 27.12 -5.13 12.91
C ALA A 197 27.47 -6.47 13.57
N ALA A 198 26.53 -7.42 13.55
CA ALA A 198 26.79 -8.83 13.83
C ALA A 198 27.19 -9.58 12.55
N LEU A 199 26.56 -9.24 11.42
CA LEU A 199 26.94 -9.72 10.08
C LEU A 199 27.28 -8.53 9.18
N GLN A 200 28.50 -8.48 8.68
CA GLN A 200 29.01 -7.42 7.83
C GLN A 200 29.36 -7.97 6.44
N GLY A 201 28.53 -7.67 5.46
CA GLY A 201 28.67 -8.08 4.06
C GLY A 201 28.55 -6.92 3.08
N ASP A 202 28.78 -5.68 3.52
CA ASP A 202 28.81 -4.52 2.61
C ASP A 202 29.75 -4.76 1.42
N ALA A 203 29.27 -4.44 0.23
CA ALA A 203 30.00 -4.59 -1.05
C ALA A 203 30.57 -5.99 -1.32
N ALA A 204 30.09 -7.02 -0.62
CA ALA A 204 30.46 -8.39 -0.92
C ALA A 204 29.80 -8.85 -2.23
N THR A 205 30.52 -9.65 -3.01
CA THR A 205 30.02 -10.34 -4.20
C THR A 205 29.93 -11.82 -3.88
N ILE A 206 28.71 -12.37 -3.90
CA ILE A 206 28.42 -13.79 -3.72
C ILE A 206 27.76 -14.26 -5.02
N ASP A 207 28.46 -15.00 -5.86
CA ASP A 207 27.90 -15.40 -7.17
C ASP A 207 26.76 -16.43 -6.99
N GLY A 208 26.83 -17.23 -5.93
CA GLY A 208 25.77 -18.17 -5.53
C GLY A 208 24.70 -17.53 -4.64
N HIS A 209 24.29 -18.28 -3.62
CA HIS A 209 23.25 -17.93 -2.66
C HIS A 209 23.81 -17.42 -1.33
N LEU A 210 23.11 -16.47 -0.73
CA LEU A 210 23.23 -16.17 0.69
C LEU A 210 22.15 -16.95 1.46
N ARG A 211 22.54 -18.00 2.18
CA ARG A 211 21.62 -18.88 2.95
C ARG A 211 21.71 -18.62 4.44
N ALA A 212 20.84 -17.79 4.98
CA ALA A 212 20.75 -17.45 6.40
C ALA A 212 19.42 -17.93 7.04
N ALA A 213 18.89 -19.06 6.56
CA ALA A 213 17.69 -19.66 7.12
C ALA A 213 17.93 -20.16 8.56
N ASN A 214 16.89 -20.09 9.41
CA ASN A 214 16.92 -20.50 10.82
C ASN A 214 18.03 -19.81 11.64
N THR A 215 18.43 -18.59 11.27
CA THR A 215 19.48 -17.85 11.99
C THR A 215 18.91 -17.07 13.18
N HIS A 216 19.75 -16.88 14.20
CA HIS A 216 19.51 -15.93 15.27
C HIS A 216 20.60 -14.87 15.25
N ILE A 217 20.25 -13.63 14.96
CA ILE A 217 21.19 -12.53 14.84
C ILE A 217 20.80 -11.42 15.81
N THR A 218 21.66 -11.16 16.80
CA THR A 218 21.57 -10.01 17.71
C THR A 218 22.61 -8.96 17.31
N GLY A 219 22.14 -7.82 16.81
CA GLY A 219 22.94 -6.79 16.14
C GLY A 219 22.54 -6.64 14.67
N ALA A 220 23.09 -5.64 13.98
CA ALA A 220 22.70 -5.35 12.60
C ALA A 220 23.31 -6.32 11.58
N VAL A 221 22.56 -6.60 10.51
CA VAL A 221 23.01 -7.26 9.28
C VAL A 221 23.19 -6.19 8.22
N LEU A 222 24.43 -5.98 7.77
CA LEU A 222 24.78 -4.97 6.78
C LEU A 222 25.13 -5.66 5.44
N LEU A 223 24.34 -5.36 4.40
CA LEU A 223 24.49 -5.90 3.03
C LEU A 223 24.42 -4.76 2.00
N ARG A 224 24.95 -3.58 2.35
CA ARG A 224 24.82 -2.41 1.49
C ARG A 224 25.66 -2.59 0.22
N ASN A 225 25.03 -2.35 -0.93
CA ASN A 225 25.65 -2.56 -2.24
C ASN A 225 26.23 -3.97 -2.45
N ALA A 226 25.73 -4.98 -1.72
CA ALA A 226 26.13 -6.36 -1.94
C ALA A 226 25.55 -6.88 -3.26
N HIS A 227 26.31 -7.73 -3.96
CA HIS A 227 25.93 -8.37 -5.21
C HIS A 227 25.73 -9.86 -4.96
N ILE A 228 24.52 -10.36 -5.16
CA ILE A 228 24.17 -11.76 -4.91
C ILE A 228 23.63 -12.35 -6.20
N GLY A 229 24.40 -13.22 -6.85
CA GLY A 229 24.09 -13.72 -8.19
C GLY A 229 22.85 -14.60 -8.23
N SER A 230 22.58 -15.33 -7.15
CA SER A 230 21.37 -16.17 -7.01
C SER A 230 20.39 -15.55 -6.02
N GLY A 231 19.95 -16.28 -4.99
CA GLY A 231 18.93 -15.80 -4.04
C GLY A 231 19.46 -15.54 -2.64
N VAL A 232 18.69 -14.76 -1.87
CA VAL A 232 18.90 -14.54 -0.42
C VAL A 232 17.78 -15.21 0.35
N SER A 233 18.12 -15.98 1.38
CA SER A 233 17.13 -16.60 2.26
C SER A 233 17.39 -16.23 3.72
N PHE A 234 16.38 -15.63 4.35
CA PHE A 234 16.25 -15.42 5.79
C PHE A 234 15.03 -16.19 6.33
N ASP A 235 14.72 -17.33 5.72
CA ASP A 235 13.59 -18.18 6.10
C ASP A 235 13.65 -18.55 7.60
N ASN A 236 12.58 -18.28 8.35
CA ASN A 236 12.51 -18.50 9.80
C ASN A 236 13.69 -17.87 10.60
N ALA A 237 14.32 -16.82 10.08
CA ALA A 237 15.38 -16.11 10.79
C ALA A 237 14.80 -15.14 11.84
N ARG A 238 15.56 -14.91 12.91
CA ARG A 238 15.25 -13.93 13.96
C ARG A 238 16.35 -12.90 14.03
N LEU A 239 16.02 -11.66 13.65
CA LEU A 239 16.94 -10.52 13.71
C LEU A 239 16.48 -9.56 14.81
N SER A 240 17.40 -9.14 15.66
CA SER A 240 17.11 -8.25 16.78
C SER A 240 18.17 -7.16 16.92
N ALA A 241 17.75 -5.91 16.73
CA ALA A 241 18.52 -4.70 16.96
C ALA A 241 17.56 -3.57 17.37
N PRO A 242 17.00 -3.63 18.60
CA PRO A 242 15.96 -2.70 19.04
C PRO A 242 16.40 -1.24 18.92
N GLY A 243 15.54 -0.38 18.37
CA GLY A 243 15.83 1.03 18.13
C GLY A 243 16.74 1.33 16.93
N HIS A 244 17.21 0.30 16.23
CA HIS A 244 18.04 0.41 15.03
C HIS A 244 17.46 -0.42 13.87
N ASP A 245 18.15 -0.42 12.74
CA ASP A 245 17.85 -1.30 11.62
C ASP A 245 18.49 -2.67 11.86
N THR A 246 17.68 -3.73 11.82
CA THR A 246 18.15 -5.11 11.92
C THR A 246 18.80 -5.58 10.63
N LEU A 247 18.23 -5.18 9.49
CA LEU A 247 18.74 -5.51 8.16
C LEU A 247 18.86 -4.24 7.34
N ASN A 248 20.07 -3.90 6.92
CA ASN A 248 20.34 -2.81 6.01
C ASN A 248 20.99 -3.33 4.73
N ALA A 249 20.17 -3.50 3.70
CA ALA A 249 20.57 -3.97 2.38
C ALA A 249 20.29 -2.91 1.30
N GLY A 250 20.56 -1.64 1.63
CA GLY A 250 20.41 -0.54 0.69
C GLY A 250 21.30 -0.69 -0.54
N GLY A 251 20.73 -0.55 -1.74
CA GLY A 251 21.43 -0.72 -3.01
C GLY A 251 21.85 -2.16 -3.33
N MET A 252 21.40 -3.16 -2.55
CA MET A 252 21.70 -4.57 -2.81
C MET A 252 21.08 -5.01 -4.14
N THR A 253 21.81 -5.83 -4.88
CA THR A 253 21.33 -6.42 -6.14
C THR A 253 21.29 -7.94 -6.01
N VAL A 254 20.17 -8.55 -6.37
CA VAL A 254 19.94 -10.00 -6.27
C VAL A 254 19.47 -10.53 -7.62
N GLY A 255 20.17 -11.51 -8.18
CA GLY A 255 19.80 -12.15 -9.46
C GLY A 255 18.57 -13.06 -9.35
N GLY A 256 18.24 -13.50 -8.14
CA GLY A 256 17.02 -14.24 -7.79
C GLY A 256 16.10 -13.45 -6.85
N GLY A 257 15.41 -14.18 -5.96
CA GLY A 257 14.50 -13.61 -4.96
C GLY A 257 15.14 -13.43 -3.57
N VAL A 258 14.44 -12.68 -2.73
CA VAL A 258 14.73 -12.51 -1.29
C VAL A 258 13.59 -13.14 -0.52
N PHE A 259 13.89 -14.18 0.25
CA PHE A 259 12.90 -15.04 0.90
C PHE A 259 12.93 -14.88 2.42
N CYS A 260 11.89 -14.24 2.96
CA CYS A 260 11.66 -14.06 4.40
C CYS A 260 10.30 -14.66 4.83
N TRP A 261 9.98 -15.87 4.36
CA TRP A 261 8.75 -16.59 4.69
C TRP A 261 8.88 -17.46 5.98
N HIS A 262 7.80 -18.14 6.37
CA HIS A 262 7.69 -19.09 7.50
C HIS A 262 8.17 -18.58 8.88
N GLY A 263 7.78 -17.35 9.25
CA GLY A 263 8.00 -16.87 10.61
C GLY A 263 9.28 -16.06 10.80
N PHE A 264 9.82 -15.49 9.73
CA PHE A 264 10.82 -14.43 9.82
C PHE A 264 10.39 -13.36 10.83
N HIS A 265 11.27 -13.01 11.76
CA HIS A 265 11.01 -12.02 12.80
C HIS A 265 12.12 -10.97 12.82
N ALA A 266 11.74 -9.70 12.75
CA ALA A 266 12.66 -8.57 12.87
C ALA A 266 12.18 -7.59 13.95
N ASP A 267 12.97 -7.45 15.02
CA ASP A 267 12.82 -6.39 16.02
C ASP A 267 13.85 -5.29 15.74
N GLY A 268 13.43 -4.31 14.94
CA GLY A 268 14.24 -3.30 14.28
C GLY A 268 13.92 -3.21 12.79
N GLY A 269 14.29 -2.10 12.14
CA GLY A 269 13.90 -1.80 10.75
C GLY A 269 14.54 -2.74 9.72
N VAL A 270 13.76 -3.14 8.70
CA VAL A 270 14.24 -3.86 7.51
C VAL A 270 14.32 -2.88 6.33
N ARG A 271 15.53 -2.56 5.87
CA ARG A 271 15.80 -1.54 4.85
C ARG A 271 16.35 -2.17 3.57
N LEU A 272 15.59 -2.03 2.50
CA LEU A 272 15.89 -2.49 1.13
C LEU A 272 15.85 -1.31 0.14
N ILE A 273 16.25 -0.12 0.59
CA ILE A 273 16.18 1.11 -0.21
C ILE A 273 17.01 0.96 -1.48
N GLY A 274 16.40 1.21 -2.63
CA GLY A 274 17.07 1.13 -3.93
C GLY A 274 17.49 -0.28 -4.34
N ALA A 275 17.12 -1.32 -3.59
CA ALA A 275 17.49 -2.69 -3.90
C ALA A 275 16.90 -3.14 -5.25
N GLN A 276 17.68 -3.87 -6.04
CA GLN A 276 17.27 -4.42 -7.33
C GLN A 276 17.17 -5.95 -7.19
N ILE A 277 15.95 -6.48 -7.15
CA ILE A 277 15.69 -7.91 -6.94
C ILE A 277 15.06 -8.45 -8.21
N SER A 278 15.77 -9.29 -8.95
CA SER A 278 15.25 -9.80 -10.23
C SER A 278 14.06 -10.74 -10.03
N GLY A 279 13.96 -11.40 -8.87
CA GLY A 279 12.88 -12.30 -8.50
C GLY A 279 11.85 -11.68 -7.53
N ASN A 280 11.27 -12.55 -6.71
CA ASN A 280 10.24 -12.22 -5.73
C ASN A 280 10.86 -11.74 -4.41
N LEU A 281 10.18 -10.83 -3.73
CA LEU A 281 10.45 -10.43 -2.35
C LEU A 281 9.32 -10.93 -1.45
N THR A 282 9.61 -11.83 -0.52
CA THR A 282 8.58 -12.48 0.32
C THR A 282 8.74 -12.15 1.79
N PHE A 283 7.63 -11.89 2.46
CA PHE A 283 7.47 -11.66 3.91
C PHE A 283 6.25 -12.42 4.45
N ASP A 284 5.89 -13.54 3.82
CA ASP A 284 4.70 -14.31 4.19
C ASP A 284 4.83 -14.87 5.62
N ASN A 285 3.83 -14.60 6.46
CA ASN A 285 3.81 -14.92 7.89
C ASN A 285 4.94 -14.28 8.70
N ALA A 286 5.59 -13.23 8.18
CA ALA A 286 6.64 -12.51 8.90
C ALA A 286 6.06 -11.61 10.00
N ARG A 287 6.88 -11.31 11.01
CA ARG A 287 6.58 -10.37 12.08
C ARG A 287 7.62 -9.26 12.12
N LEU A 288 7.19 -8.03 11.92
CA LEU A 288 8.07 -6.86 11.93
C LEU A 288 7.66 -5.90 13.07
N HIS A 289 8.65 -5.34 13.73
CA HIS A 289 8.46 -4.39 14.82
C HIS A 289 9.54 -3.30 14.75
N HIS A 290 9.14 -2.05 14.55
CA HIS A 290 10.04 -0.90 14.64
C HIS A 290 9.29 0.39 15.00
N PRO A 291 8.96 0.60 16.29
CA PRO A 291 8.01 1.64 16.74
C PRO A 291 8.48 3.07 16.46
N THR A 292 9.79 3.30 16.34
CA THR A 292 10.38 4.62 16.14
C THR A 292 10.59 4.98 14.67
N GLY A 293 10.23 4.12 13.72
CA GLY A 293 10.53 4.33 12.31
C GLY A 293 9.73 3.45 11.34
N LYS A 294 10.37 3.07 10.25
CA LYS A 294 9.81 2.14 9.27
C LYS A 294 10.16 0.71 9.64
N ALA A 295 9.15 -0.14 9.79
CA ALA A 295 9.35 -1.58 9.99
C ALA A 295 9.88 -2.24 8.71
N LEU A 296 9.40 -1.78 7.56
CA LEU A 296 9.85 -2.22 6.24
C LEU A 296 9.99 -1.01 5.30
N ASP A 297 11.20 -0.80 4.79
CA ASP A 297 11.54 0.32 3.90
C ASP A 297 11.98 -0.22 2.52
N LEU A 298 11.05 -0.20 1.57
CA LEU A 298 11.24 -0.62 0.16
C LEU A 298 11.36 0.58 -0.77
N ASP A 299 11.67 1.76 -0.24
CA ASP A 299 11.73 2.98 -1.05
C ASP A 299 12.73 2.82 -2.20
N SER A 300 12.27 3.14 -3.42
CA SER A 300 13.03 3.04 -4.67
C SER A 300 13.50 1.62 -5.03
N ALA A 301 13.02 0.59 -4.33
CA ALA A 301 13.30 -0.80 -4.70
C ALA A 301 12.61 -1.18 -6.02
N ALA A 302 13.20 -2.11 -6.74
CA ALA A 302 12.59 -2.72 -7.92
C ALA A 302 12.59 -4.24 -7.78
N CYS A 303 11.43 -4.87 -8.01
CA CYS A 303 11.31 -6.32 -8.01
C CYS A 303 10.22 -6.86 -8.94
N THR A 304 10.21 -8.18 -9.16
CA THR A 304 9.18 -8.82 -9.98
C THR A 304 7.85 -8.87 -9.24
N SER A 305 7.82 -9.26 -7.96
CA SER A 305 6.60 -9.31 -7.15
C SER A 305 6.94 -9.22 -5.66
N ILE A 306 6.00 -8.71 -4.87
CA ILE A 306 6.06 -8.64 -3.42
C ILE A 306 4.93 -9.52 -2.86
N SER A 307 5.27 -10.45 -1.97
CA SER A 307 4.31 -11.26 -1.23
C SER A 307 4.49 -11.03 0.27
N GLY A 308 3.43 -10.65 0.96
CA GLY A 308 3.38 -10.44 2.40
C GLY A 308 2.07 -10.97 2.97
N GLN A 309 1.69 -12.19 2.56
CA GLN A 309 0.48 -12.83 3.05
C GLN A 309 0.58 -13.08 4.55
N ASN A 310 -0.44 -12.68 5.32
CA ASN A 310 -0.42 -12.75 6.78
C ASN A 310 0.78 -12.02 7.43
N LEU A 311 1.33 -11.00 6.76
CA LEU A 311 2.38 -10.16 7.34
C LEU A 311 1.83 -9.42 8.57
N HIS A 312 2.53 -9.48 9.70
CA HIS A 312 2.15 -8.78 10.92
C HIS A 312 3.20 -7.72 11.29
N VAL A 313 2.84 -6.46 11.08
CA VAL A 313 3.62 -5.30 11.52
C VAL A 313 3.01 -4.78 12.80
N THR A 314 3.65 -5.06 13.93
CA THR A 314 3.15 -4.71 15.27
C THR A 314 3.35 -3.24 15.64
N ALA A 315 4.37 -2.60 15.06
CA ALA A 315 4.64 -1.16 15.19
C ALA A 315 5.54 -0.70 14.03
N GLY A 316 5.29 0.50 13.50
CA GLY A 316 6.10 1.13 12.44
C GLY A 316 5.44 1.14 11.06
N GLU A 317 5.98 1.96 10.16
CA GLU A 317 5.46 2.15 8.79
C GLU A 317 6.01 1.08 7.83
N VAL A 318 5.17 0.61 6.89
CA VAL A 318 5.61 -0.07 5.66
C VAL A 318 5.66 0.96 4.53
N SER A 319 6.84 1.18 3.95
CA SER A 319 7.07 2.21 2.95
C SER A 319 7.49 1.62 1.60
N MET A 320 6.85 2.05 0.52
CA MET A 320 7.10 1.66 -0.87
C MET A 320 7.11 2.90 -1.78
N ARG A 321 7.91 3.91 -1.44
CA ARG A 321 7.94 5.17 -2.21
C ARG A 321 8.85 5.04 -3.42
N ASN A 322 8.38 5.45 -4.60
CA ASN A 322 9.09 5.28 -5.88
C ASN A 322 9.44 3.81 -6.20
N THR A 323 8.75 2.86 -5.57
CA THR A 323 8.98 1.42 -5.77
C THR A 323 8.39 0.98 -7.11
N ARG A 324 9.07 0.08 -7.81
CA ARG A 324 8.59 -0.52 -9.05
C ARG A 324 8.37 -2.02 -8.86
N VAL A 325 7.15 -2.48 -9.11
CA VAL A 325 6.79 -3.90 -9.06
C VAL A 325 6.10 -4.28 -10.35
N ALA A 326 6.79 -5.05 -11.19
CA ALA A 326 6.28 -5.41 -12.51
C ALA A 326 5.04 -6.33 -12.43
N GLY A 327 5.05 -7.28 -11.50
CA GLY A 327 3.98 -8.23 -11.24
C GLY A 327 3.01 -7.74 -10.16
N GLN A 328 2.92 -8.45 -9.05
CA GLN A 328 1.91 -8.15 -8.02
C GLN A 328 2.52 -7.75 -6.68
N VAL A 329 1.78 -6.94 -5.93
CA VAL A 329 1.95 -6.70 -4.49
C VAL A 329 0.78 -7.36 -3.78
N ASP A 330 1.06 -8.40 -3.02
CA ASP A 330 0.08 -9.14 -2.23
C ASP A 330 0.35 -8.90 -0.74
N LEU A 331 -0.58 -8.23 -0.06
CA LEU A 331 -0.61 -8.06 1.39
C LEU A 331 -1.94 -8.58 1.96
N ASP A 332 -2.47 -9.64 1.35
CA ASP A 332 -3.70 -10.27 1.82
C ASP A 332 -3.54 -10.74 3.28
N HIS A 333 -4.58 -10.51 4.07
CA HIS A 333 -4.61 -10.82 5.51
C HIS A 333 -3.53 -10.16 6.36
N ALA A 334 -2.80 -9.17 5.82
CA ALA A 334 -1.78 -8.47 6.59
C ALA A 334 -2.40 -7.61 7.70
N HIS A 335 -1.71 -7.51 8.83
CA HIS A 335 -2.06 -6.64 9.96
C HIS A 335 -0.97 -5.58 10.10
N LEU A 336 -1.31 -4.33 9.79
CA LEU A 336 -0.40 -3.19 9.82
C LEU A 336 -0.81 -2.25 10.95
N HIS A 337 -0.06 -2.29 12.05
CA HIS A 337 -0.35 -1.52 13.25
C HIS A 337 0.64 -0.36 13.41
N ASN A 338 0.16 0.88 13.20
CA ASN A 338 0.92 2.10 13.48
C ASN A 338 -0.02 3.27 13.84
N PRO A 339 -0.81 3.16 14.93
CA PRO A 339 -1.87 4.14 15.25
C PRO A 339 -1.33 5.51 15.63
N ASP A 340 -0.18 5.57 16.30
CA ASP A 340 0.47 6.82 16.75
C ASP A 340 1.38 7.43 15.67
N GLY A 341 1.69 6.65 14.63
CA GLY A 341 2.51 7.08 13.51
C GLY A 341 1.69 7.81 12.44
N PRO A 342 2.37 8.51 11.51
CA PRO A 342 1.68 9.23 10.45
C PRO A 342 0.93 8.30 9.49
N ARG A 343 1.50 7.10 9.21
CA ARG A 343 1.02 6.14 8.21
C ARG A 343 1.35 4.70 8.64
N SER A 344 0.44 3.77 8.38
CA SER A 344 0.68 2.33 8.50
C SER A 344 1.29 1.76 7.23
N LEU A 345 0.79 2.22 6.06
CA LEU A 345 1.26 1.85 4.73
C LEU A 345 1.42 3.11 3.87
N ALA A 346 2.60 3.31 3.31
CA ALA A 346 2.94 4.45 2.46
C ALA A 346 3.40 3.99 1.07
N ILE A 347 2.54 4.15 0.08
CA ILE A 347 2.83 3.85 -1.33
C ILE A 347 2.72 5.17 -2.10
N ASP A 348 3.85 5.86 -2.26
CA ASP A 348 3.92 7.16 -2.93
C ASP A 348 4.70 7.04 -4.24
N HIS A 349 4.15 7.56 -5.35
CA HIS A 349 4.83 7.58 -6.66
C HIS A 349 5.31 6.20 -7.15
N ALA A 350 4.63 5.13 -6.73
CA ALA A 350 5.00 3.78 -7.10
C ALA A 350 4.37 3.37 -8.44
N GLU A 351 5.03 2.46 -9.14
CA GLU A 351 4.51 1.79 -10.34
C GLU A 351 4.34 0.30 -10.04
N LEU A 352 3.09 -0.12 -9.90
CA LEU A 352 2.73 -1.46 -9.43
C LEU A 352 1.85 -2.15 -10.48
N GLY A 353 1.99 -3.46 -10.66
CA GLY A 353 1.11 -4.22 -11.56
C GLY A 353 -0.29 -4.45 -10.94
N LEU A 354 -0.44 -5.52 -10.18
CA LEU A 354 -1.65 -5.82 -9.38
C LEU A 354 -1.39 -5.50 -7.90
N VAL A 355 -2.35 -4.90 -7.20
CA VAL A 355 -2.26 -4.71 -5.74
C VAL A 355 -3.43 -5.42 -5.07
N SER A 356 -3.12 -6.43 -4.26
CA SER A 356 -4.09 -7.23 -3.50
C SER A 356 -3.90 -6.98 -2.00
N LEU A 357 -4.96 -6.48 -1.37
CA LEU A 357 -5.05 -6.11 0.05
C LEU A 357 -6.31 -6.74 0.67
N ARG A 358 -6.65 -7.97 0.27
CA ARG A 358 -7.87 -8.66 0.69
C ARG A 358 -7.80 -8.92 2.20
N ARG A 359 -8.84 -8.54 2.95
CA ARG A 359 -8.88 -8.67 4.42
C ARG A 359 -7.66 -8.04 5.13
N LEU A 360 -7.08 -6.99 4.53
CA LEU A 360 -6.05 -6.19 5.18
C LEU A 360 -6.66 -5.54 6.43
N ARG A 361 -5.94 -5.57 7.56
CA ARG A 361 -6.25 -4.74 8.73
C ARG A 361 -5.17 -3.69 8.91
N ALA A 362 -5.54 -2.41 8.81
CA ALA A 362 -4.60 -1.30 8.95
C ALA A 362 -5.08 -0.35 10.05
N HIS A 363 -4.26 -0.18 11.09
CA HIS A 363 -4.46 0.84 12.12
C HIS A 363 -3.47 1.97 11.86
N GLY A 364 -3.97 3.14 11.46
CA GLY A 364 -3.15 4.20 10.87
C GLY A 364 -3.47 4.40 9.38
N GLN A 365 -3.11 5.57 8.84
CA GLN A 365 -3.41 5.93 7.45
C GLN A 365 -2.74 5.00 6.43
N VAL A 366 -3.52 4.54 5.45
CA VAL A 366 -3.04 3.94 4.19
C VAL A 366 -2.94 5.02 3.12
N MET A 367 -1.75 5.26 2.58
CA MET A 367 -1.49 6.29 1.58
C MET A 367 -1.13 5.66 0.23
N LEU A 368 -1.83 6.08 -0.83
CA LEU A 368 -1.59 5.77 -2.24
C LEU A 368 -1.46 7.09 -3.01
N ARG A 369 -0.32 7.79 -2.90
CA ARG A 369 -0.18 9.14 -3.48
C ARG A 369 0.48 9.12 -4.85
N ALA A 370 -0.25 9.58 -5.86
CA ALA A 370 0.22 9.65 -7.25
C ALA A 370 0.83 8.32 -7.71
N THR A 371 0.18 7.22 -7.33
CA THR A 371 0.61 5.85 -7.62
C THR A 371 -0.08 5.36 -8.88
N ARG A 372 0.64 4.60 -9.70
CA ARG A 372 0.10 3.97 -10.90
C ARG A 372 0.00 2.47 -10.68
N ILE A 373 -1.22 1.96 -10.73
CA ILE A 373 -1.55 0.54 -10.64
C ILE A 373 -2.01 0.09 -12.02
N ASN A 374 -1.22 -0.73 -12.69
CA ASN A 374 -1.45 -1.08 -14.10
C ASN A 374 -2.72 -1.91 -14.30
N THR A 375 -3.12 -2.70 -13.31
CA THR A 375 -4.26 -3.60 -13.40
C THR A 375 -5.34 -3.24 -12.39
N ARG A 376 -5.40 -3.90 -11.24
CA ARG A 376 -6.45 -3.75 -10.23
C ARG A 376 -5.90 -3.40 -8.86
N LEU A 377 -6.73 -2.73 -8.08
CA LEU A 377 -6.58 -2.58 -6.63
C LEU A 377 -7.70 -3.34 -5.95
N LEU A 378 -7.35 -4.37 -5.18
CA LEU A 378 -8.31 -5.23 -4.47
C LEU A 378 -8.21 -4.93 -2.97
N LEU A 379 -9.29 -4.44 -2.37
CA LEU A 379 -9.47 -4.19 -0.93
C LEU A 379 -10.74 -4.86 -0.35
N PRO A 380 -11.16 -6.06 -0.82
CA PRO A 380 -12.38 -6.65 -0.32
C PRO A 380 -12.23 -7.08 1.14
N GLU A 381 -13.28 -6.85 1.92
CA GLU A 381 -13.34 -7.16 3.36
C GLU A 381 -12.18 -6.55 4.18
N ALA A 382 -11.52 -5.49 3.67
CA ALA A 382 -10.46 -4.81 4.40
C ALA A 382 -11.04 -3.98 5.56
N GLU A 383 -10.26 -3.82 6.62
CA GLU A 383 -10.59 -3.06 7.83
C GLU A 383 -9.55 -1.93 8.01
N LEU A 384 -9.98 -0.69 7.79
CA LEU A 384 -9.12 0.50 7.87
C LEU A 384 -9.56 1.37 9.04
N HIS A 385 -8.70 1.49 10.06
CA HIS A 385 -9.01 2.19 11.31
C HIS A 385 -8.07 3.39 11.49
N HIS A 386 -8.61 4.59 11.34
CA HIS A 386 -7.94 5.86 11.64
C HIS A 386 -8.96 6.95 12.00
N PRO A 387 -9.66 6.84 13.15
CA PRO A 387 -10.91 7.55 13.45
C PRO A 387 -10.79 9.08 13.49
N HIS A 388 -9.60 9.61 13.76
CA HIS A 388 -9.33 11.05 13.83
C HIS A 388 -8.67 11.63 12.58
N GLY A 389 -8.57 10.85 11.50
CA GLY A 389 -7.94 11.31 10.26
C GLY A 389 -8.45 10.57 9.03
N THR A 390 -7.59 10.46 8.03
CA THR A 390 -7.89 9.76 6.78
C THR A 390 -7.42 8.31 6.85
N ALA A 391 -8.36 7.36 6.75
CA ALA A 391 -8.07 5.93 6.78
C ALA A 391 -7.41 5.47 5.48
N LEU A 392 -7.91 5.92 4.33
CA LEU A 392 -7.28 5.71 3.02
C LEU A 392 -7.23 7.01 2.23
N HIS A 393 -6.00 7.43 1.88
CA HIS A 393 -5.73 8.63 1.09
C HIS A 393 -5.08 8.22 -0.24
N ALA A 394 -5.83 8.33 -1.34
CA ALA A 394 -5.37 7.97 -2.68
C ALA A 394 -5.29 9.17 -3.69
N PRO A 395 -4.53 10.24 -3.40
CA PRO A 395 -4.38 11.41 -4.28
C PRO A 395 -3.96 11.04 -5.69
N GLY A 396 -4.73 11.43 -6.72
CA GLY A 396 -4.26 11.37 -8.11
C GLY A 396 -3.76 9.99 -8.55
N THR A 397 -4.23 8.93 -7.89
CA THR A 397 -3.85 7.55 -8.19
C THR A 397 -4.55 7.07 -9.47
N GLU A 398 -3.81 6.36 -10.31
CA GLU A 398 -4.27 5.84 -11.60
C GLU A 398 -4.37 4.32 -11.50
N ILE A 399 -5.55 3.75 -11.74
CA ILE A 399 -5.83 2.32 -11.72
C ILE A 399 -6.34 1.93 -13.10
N GLY A 400 -5.61 1.04 -13.78
CA GLY A 400 -5.85 0.70 -15.18
C GLY A 400 -7.20 0.01 -15.43
N ALA A 401 -7.65 -0.84 -14.51
CA ALA A 401 -8.91 -1.57 -14.61
C ALA A 401 -9.84 -1.24 -13.44
N ASP A 402 -9.81 -2.05 -12.38
CA ASP A 402 -10.83 -2.06 -11.34
C ASP A 402 -10.26 -1.71 -9.96
N LEU A 403 -10.99 -0.89 -9.19
CA LEU A 403 -10.84 -0.79 -7.74
C LEU A 403 -12.01 -1.54 -7.10
N ILE A 404 -11.72 -2.69 -6.50
CA ILE A 404 -12.72 -3.55 -5.88
C ILE A 404 -12.57 -3.46 -4.36
N ALA A 405 -13.53 -2.84 -3.69
CA ALA A 405 -13.54 -2.65 -2.24
C ALA A 405 -14.91 -3.04 -1.65
N HIS A 406 -15.40 -4.23 -2.03
CA HIS A 406 -16.64 -4.74 -1.46
C HIS A 406 -16.48 -5.10 0.02
N ASP A 407 -17.51 -4.81 0.81
CA ASP A 407 -17.53 -5.02 2.27
C ASP A 407 -16.36 -4.36 3.03
N LEU A 408 -15.81 -3.27 2.46
CA LEU A 408 -14.79 -2.46 3.12
C LEU A 408 -15.36 -1.82 4.40
N LEU A 409 -14.66 -2.00 5.52
CA LEU A 409 -14.91 -1.28 6.77
C LEU A 409 -13.87 -0.17 6.92
N ALA A 410 -14.33 1.08 6.97
CA ALA A 410 -13.47 2.25 7.13
C ALA A 410 -13.98 3.16 8.27
N GLU A 411 -13.19 3.27 9.32
CA GLU A 411 -13.37 4.23 10.41
C GLU A 411 -12.38 5.39 10.22
N GLY A 412 -12.88 6.51 9.71
CA GLY A 412 -12.08 7.64 9.24
C GLY A 412 -12.42 8.01 7.80
N GLN A 413 -11.73 9.02 7.26
CA GLN A 413 -12.04 9.57 5.92
C GLN A 413 -11.47 8.71 4.78
N LEU A 414 -12.21 8.60 3.68
CA LEU A 414 -11.80 8.00 2.41
C LEU A 414 -11.56 9.10 1.37
N HIS A 415 -10.31 9.36 0.99
CA HIS A 415 -9.95 10.41 0.05
C HIS A 415 -9.50 9.83 -1.30
N LEU A 416 -10.32 9.97 -2.33
CA LEU A 416 -10.09 9.52 -3.71
C LEU A 416 -9.99 10.72 -4.68
N HIS A 417 -9.39 11.81 -4.22
CA HIS A 417 -9.36 13.06 -4.99
C HIS A 417 -8.52 12.91 -6.27
N GLY A 418 -9.09 13.25 -7.42
CA GLY A 418 -8.46 13.13 -8.73
C GLY A 418 -8.05 11.70 -9.11
N THR A 419 -8.54 10.69 -8.39
CA THR A 419 -8.27 9.28 -8.71
C THR A 419 -8.90 8.93 -10.06
N ARG A 420 -8.22 8.10 -10.85
CA ARG A 420 -8.73 7.59 -12.13
C ARG A 420 -8.81 6.07 -12.04
N VAL A 421 -10.00 5.53 -12.26
CA VAL A 421 -10.24 4.08 -12.34
C VAL A 421 -10.73 3.78 -13.75
N GLY A 422 -10.05 2.88 -14.45
CA GLY A 422 -10.31 2.68 -15.88
C GLY A 422 -11.67 2.08 -16.19
N GLN A 423 -12.16 1.16 -15.36
CA GLN A 423 -13.38 0.39 -15.58
C GLN A 423 -14.37 0.56 -14.43
N HIS A 424 -14.13 -0.08 -13.28
CA HIS A 424 -15.12 -0.17 -12.22
C HIS A 424 -14.54 0.24 -10.86
N LEU A 425 -15.18 1.17 -10.17
CA LEU A 425 -14.98 1.46 -8.74
C LEU A 425 -16.14 0.84 -7.94
N ASP A 426 -15.86 -0.26 -7.24
CA ASP A 426 -16.86 -1.06 -6.51
C ASP A 426 -16.73 -0.80 -5.01
N LEU A 427 -17.75 -0.17 -4.43
CA LEU A 427 -17.90 0.11 -3.01
C LEU A 427 -19.14 -0.58 -2.43
N THR A 428 -19.54 -1.72 -3.01
CA THR A 428 -20.69 -2.51 -2.54
C THR A 428 -20.47 -3.02 -1.12
N GLY A 429 -21.45 -2.87 -0.23
CA GLY A 429 -21.31 -3.29 1.17
C GLY A 429 -20.42 -2.39 2.03
N LEU A 430 -19.95 -1.25 1.51
CA LEU A 430 -19.12 -0.29 2.25
C LEU A 430 -19.78 0.12 3.57
N ARG A 431 -18.98 0.11 4.65
CA ARG A 431 -19.30 0.70 5.94
C ARG A 431 -18.29 1.79 6.25
N LEU A 432 -18.73 3.03 6.16
CA LEU A 432 -17.86 4.20 6.27
C LEU A 432 -18.41 5.16 7.34
N SER A 433 -17.57 5.51 8.30
CA SER A 433 -17.92 6.38 9.41
C SER A 433 -16.84 7.44 9.65
N ALA A 434 -17.19 8.70 9.47
CA ALA A 434 -16.37 9.88 9.74
C ALA A 434 -17.25 11.08 10.16
N PRO A 435 -17.85 11.04 11.36
CA PRO A 435 -18.90 11.98 11.78
C PRO A 435 -18.46 13.45 11.82
N GLN A 436 -17.16 13.72 11.98
CA GLN A 436 -16.62 15.07 12.13
C GLN A 436 -16.16 15.70 10.80
N GLY A 437 -16.40 15.07 9.65
CA GLY A 437 -15.96 15.62 8.36
C GLY A 437 -16.50 14.93 7.12
N THR A 438 -15.70 15.00 6.04
CA THR A 438 -16.03 14.35 4.77
C THR A 438 -15.66 12.88 4.83
N ALA A 439 -16.68 12.02 4.92
CA ALA A 439 -16.51 10.58 4.93
C ALA A 439 -15.91 10.08 3.62
N LEU A 440 -16.51 10.45 2.48
CA LEU A 440 -16.02 10.07 1.15
C LEU A 440 -15.72 11.33 0.34
N HIS A 441 -14.45 11.56 0.03
CA HIS A 441 -14.01 12.68 -0.78
C HIS A 441 -13.50 12.19 -2.14
N ALA A 442 -14.39 12.14 -3.14
CA ALA A 442 -14.09 11.69 -4.51
C ALA A 442 -14.10 12.86 -5.51
N TYR A 443 -13.60 14.02 -5.09
CA TYR A 443 -13.53 15.21 -5.95
C TYR A 443 -12.72 14.93 -7.22
N GLY A 444 -13.30 15.18 -8.39
CA GLY A 444 -12.62 14.97 -9.68
C GLY A 444 -12.33 13.51 -10.04
N LEU A 445 -12.95 12.54 -9.35
CA LEU A 445 -12.86 11.11 -9.68
C LEU A 445 -13.29 10.86 -11.13
N THR A 446 -12.60 9.98 -11.85
CA THR A 446 -13.03 9.52 -13.18
C THR A 446 -13.13 8.00 -13.20
N THR A 447 -14.29 7.46 -13.61
CA THR A 447 -14.51 6.01 -13.77
C THR A 447 -15.60 5.69 -14.81
N ALA A 448 -15.51 4.54 -15.48
CA ALA A 448 -16.59 4.09 -16.38
C ALA A 448 -17.82 3.63 -15.59
N GLN A 449 -17.62 3.04 -14.42
CA GLN A 449 -18.69 2.63 -13.51
C GLN A 449 -18.32 2.92 -12.05
N LEU A 450 -19.26 3.48 -11.28
CA LEU A 450 -19.19 3.60 -9.83
C LEU A 450 -20.36 2.83 -9.22
N SER A 451 -20.07 1.85 -8.36
CA SER A 451 -21.07 1.17 -7.54
C SER A 451 -20.96 1.64 -6.09
N LEU A 452 -21.81 2.60 -5.71
CA LEU A 452 -21.88 3.15 -4.35
C LEU A 452 -23.12 2.58 -3.64
N LEU A 453 -23.00 1.33 -3.20
CA LEU A 453 -24.08 0.56 -2.57
C LEU A 453 -23.69 0.22 -1.12
N PRO A 454 -23.66 1.19 -0.20
CA PRO A 454 -23.17 0.98 1.16
C PRO A 454 -24.12 0.07 1.98
N ALA A 455 -23.59 -0.66 2.95
CA ALA A 455 -24.37 -1.57 3.80
C ALA A 455 -25.24 -0.83 4.85
N ALA A 456 -24.95 0.44 5.09
CA ALA A 456 -25.69 1.36 5.94
C ALA A 456 -25.46 2.79 5.43
N PRO A 457 -26.30 3.79 5.80
CA PRO A 457 -26.06 5.17 5.39
C PRO A 457 -24.68 5.64 5.88
N ILE A 458 -23.92 6.30 5.00
CA ILE A 458 -22.58 6.80 5.32
C ILE A 458 -22.69 7.90 6.38
N ASP A 459 -21.94 7.77 7.48
CA ASP A 459 -21.89 8.76 8.55
C ASP A 459 -20.82 9.83 8.23
N GLY A 460 -21.27 10.98 7.72
CA GLY A 460 -20.45 12.11 7.29
C GLY A 460 -20.81 12.60 5.88
N THR A 461 -20.10 13.62 5.39
CA THR A 461 -20.38 14.19 4.06
C THR A 461 -19.77 13.34 2.95
N VAL A 462 -20.51 13.15 1.86
CA VAL A 462 -20.00 12.57 0.61
C VAL A 462 -19.80 13.67 -0.42
N VAL A 463 -18.61 13.74 -1.02
CA VAL A 463 -18.28 14.72 -2.06
C VAL A 463 -17.98 13.98 -3.36
N LEU A 464 -18.84 14.17 -4.35
CA LEU A 464 -18.67 13.70 -5.74
C LEU A 464 -18.43 14.88 -6.70
N ALA A 465 -18.09 16.05 -6.17
CA ALA A 465 -17.92 17.25 -6.95
C ALA A 465 -16.90 17.08 -8.08
N HIS A 466 -17.24 17.57 -9.27
CA HIS A 466 -16.44 17.46 -10.50
C HIS A 466 -16.08 16.03 -10.95
N ALA A 467 -16.70 15.00 -10.38
CA ALA A 467 -16.48 13.64 -10.83
C ALA A 467 -17.11 13.37 -12.21
N ARG A 468 -16.50 12.43 -12.95
CA ARG A 468 -16.92 11.99 -14.29
C ARG A 468 -17.16 10.49 -14.25
N ILE A 469 -18.42 10.10 -14.31
CA ILE A 469 -18.85 8.71 -14.16
C ILE A 469 -19.57 8.29 -15.44
N GLY A 470 -19.33 7.08 -15.94
CA GLY A 470 -20.20 6.53 -16.99
C GLY A 470 -21.56 6.15 -16.40
N VAL A 471 -21.57 5.07 -15.63
CA VAL A 471 -22.76 4.56 -14.93
C VAL A 471 -22.56 4.68 -13.41
N LEU A 472 -23.45 5.41 -12.74
CA LEU A 472 -23.49 5.49 -11.28
C LEU A 472 -24.60 4.58 -10.75
N HIS A 473 -24.22 3.53 -10.02
CA HIS A 473 -25.13 2.68 -9.26
C HIS A 473 -25.22 3.20 -7.83
N ASP A 474 -26.42 3.48 -7.36
CA ASP A 474 -26.69 3.99 -6.02
C ASP A 474 -27.86 3.25 -5.35
N ASP A 475 -28.00 3.43 -4.03
CA ASP A 475 -29.09 2.85 -3.25
C ASP A 475 -29.93 3.94 -2.56
N PRO A 476 -31.20 4.14 -2.98
CA PRO A 476 -32.11 5.12 -2.38
C PRO A 476 -32.40 4.88 -0.90
N GLN A 477 -32.24 3.65 -0.39
CA GLN A 477 -32.47 3.34 1.02
C GLN A 477 -31.31 3.81 1.92
N HIS A 478 -30.12 3.97 1.35
CA HIS A 478 -28.88 4.24 2.09
C HIS A 478 -28.12 5.47 1.55
N TRP A 479 -28.83 6.41 0.91
CA TRP A 479 -28.22 7.67 0.50
C TRP A 479 -27.63 8.43 1.70
N PRO A 480 -26.49 9.11 1.52
CA PRO A 480 -25.90 9.92 2.56
C PRO A 480 -26.80 11.12 2.88
N THR A 481 -26.75 11.56 4.14
CA THR A 481 -27.50 12.75 4.59
C THR A 481 -26.99 14.03 3.92
N SER A 482 -25.70 14.09 3.60
CA SER A 482 -25.01 15.23 2.99
C SER A 482 -24.23 14.78 1.76
N LEU A 483 -24.57 15.35 0.60
CA LEU A 483 -23.95 15.05 -0.69
C LEU A 483 -23.64 16.33 -1.46
N ASP A 484 -22.38 16.55 -1.78
CA ASP A 484 -21.95 17.55 -2.75
C ASP A 484 -21.80 16.90 -4.14
N ALA A 485 -22.72 17.27 -5.04
CA ALA A 485 -22.76 16.80 -6.43
C ALA A 485 -22.36 17.91 -7.43
N ASN A 486 -21.76 19.01 -6.97
CA ASN A 486 -21.45 20.14 -7.84
C ASN A 486 -20.45 19.78 -8.94
N GLY A 487 -20.83 19.98 -10.21
CA GLY A 487 -19.99 19.64 -11.35
C GLY A 487 -19.90 18.14 -11.66
N LEU A 488 -20.65 17.29 -10.92
CA LEU A 488 -20.76 15.86 -11.20
C LEU A 488 -21.39 15.65 -12.59
N THR A 489 -20.80 14.75 -13.38
CA THR A 489 -21.32 14.33 -14.68
C THR A 489 -21.46 12.81 -14.73
N TYR A 490 -22.58 12.35 -15.31
CA TYR A 490 -22.88 10.93 -15.49
C TYR A 490 -23.66 10.65 -16.78
N GLN A 491 -23.45 9.48 -17.38
CA GLN A 491 -24.20 9.04 -18.57
C GLN A 491 -25.48 8.30 -18.18
N ALA A 492 -25.44 7.47 -17.14
CA ALA A 492 -26.59 6.72 -16.63
C ALA A 492 -26.61 6.64 -15.10
N LEU A 493 -27.82 6.57 -14.54
CA LEU A 493 -28.09 6.33 -13.12
C LEU A 493 -28.85 5.01 -12.97
N GLU A 494 -28.40 4.15 -12.06
CA GLU A 494 -29.03 2.86 -11.76
C GLU A 494 -29.24 2.72 -10.24
N PRO A 495 -30.43 2.32 -9.75
CA PRO A 495 -31.64 1.97 -10.49
C PRO A 495 -32.30 3.21 -11.12
N ARG A 496 -33.22 3.03 -12.06
CA ARG A 496 -33.99 4.14 -12.63
C ARG A 496 -35.13 4.53 -11.68
N LEU A 497 -35.19 5.80 -11.27
CA LEU A 497 -36.18 6.30 -10.32
C LEU A 497 -36.96 7.49 -10.91
N PRO A 498 -38.21 7.73 -10.49
CA PRO A 498 -38.95 8.95 -10.80
C PRO A 498 -38.24 10.20 -10.28
N ALA A 499 -38.38 11.33 -10.97
CA ALA A 499 -37.70 12.58 -10.60
C ALA A 499 -37.97 13.03 -9.16
N LYS A 500 -39.20 12.81 -8.67
CA LYS A 500 -39.59 13.19 -7.29
C LYS A 500 -38.75 12.49 -6.23
N GLN A 501 -38.39 11.23 -6.44
CA GLN A 501 -37.53 10.49 -5.51
C GLN A 501 -36.07 10.95 -5.67
N ARG A 502 -35.57 11.06 -6.91
CA ARG A 502 -34.19 11.50 -7.16
C ARG A 502 -33.89 12.92 -6.71
N LEU A 503 -34.87 13.82 -6.65
CA LEU A 503 -34.65 15.17 -6.13
C LEU A 503 -34.26 15.19 -4.65
N THR A 504 -34.64 14.18 -3.85
CA THR A 504 -34.20 14.10 -2.45
C THR A 504 -32.69 13.85 -2.32
N TRP A 505 -32.10 13.15 -3.30
CA TRP A 505 -30.66 12.94 -3.42
C TRP A 505 -29.88 14.26 -3.61
N LEU A 506 -30.45 15.24 -4.32
CA LEU A 506 -29.85 16.56 -4.58
C LEU A 506 -30.13 17.60 -3.48
N ASN A 507 -31.17 17.39 -2.66
CA ASN A 507 -31.57 18.34 -1.61
C ASN A 507 -30.74 18.20 -0.32
N GLY A 508 -29.84 17.21 -0.23
CA GLY A 508 -28.89 17.04 0.89
C GLY A 508 -27.66 17.95 0.80
N ASP A 509 -27.56 18.80 -0.22
CA ASP A 509 -26.40 19.67 -0.42
C ASP A 509 -26.44 20.90 0.52
N HIS A 510 -25.44 21.03 1.38
CA HIS A 510 -25.30 22.13 2.34
C HIS A 510 -24.51 23.33 1.82
N HIS A 511 -23.94 23.26 0.61
CA HIS A 511 -23.05 24.30 0.08
C HIS A 511 -23.74 25.43 -0.70
N GLY A 512 -25.08 25.48 -0.66
CA GLY A 512 -25.89 26.51 -1.30
C GLY A 512 -26.54 26.03 -2.59
N PHE A 513 -27.35 26.89 -3.20
CA PHE A 513 -28.05 26.54 -4.43
C PHE A 513 -27.12 26.59 -5.65
N GLU A 514 -26.95 25.45 -6.32
CA GLU A 514 -26.23 25.34 -7.60
C GLU A 514 -27.14 24.83 -8.72
N SER A 515 -27.05 25.43 -9.91
CA SER A 515 -27.93 25.09 -11.05
C SER A 515 -27.52 23.79 -11.75
N GLN A 516 -26.21 23.51 -11.80
CA GLN A 516 -25.65 22.43 -12.64
C GLN A 516 -26.15 21.02 -12.26
N PRO A 517 -26.25 20.62 -10.98
CA PRO A 517 -26.71 19.27 -10.64
C PRO A 517 -28.13 18.98 -11.12
N TYR A 518 -29.02 19.98 -11.06
CA TYR A 518 -30.39 19.89 -11.57
C TYR A 518 -30.43 19.81 -13.10
N GLU A 519 -29.58 20.57 -13.79
CA GLU A 519 -29.49 20.54 -15.25
C GLU A 519 -28.96 19.20 -15.77
N GLN A 520 -27.93 18.65 -15.12
CA GLN A 520 -27.39 17.32 -15.43
C GLN A 520 -28.46 16.24 -15.27
N LEU A 521 -29.22 16.28 -14.17
CA LEU A 521 -30.30 15.31 -13.92
C LEU A 521 -31.44 15.45 -14.95
N ALA A 522 -31.85 16.68 -15.28
CA ALA A 522 -32.87 16.93 -16.30
C ALA A 522 -32.42 16.49 -17.70
N ALA A 523 -31.15 16.69 -18.04
CA ALA A 523 -30.54 16.22 -19.28
C ALA A 523 -30.54 14.70 -19.36
N ASN A 524 -30.20 14.00 -18.27
CA ASN A 524 -30.26 12.54 -18.20
C ASN A 524 -31.68 12.00 -18.45
N TYR A 525 -32.71 12.54 -17.76
CA TYR A 525 -34.10 12.15 -18.01
C TYR A 525 -34.55 12.46 -19.44
N THR A 526 -34.08 13.57 -20.03
CA THR A 526 -34.37 13.92 -21.42
C THR A 526 -33.77 12.91 -22.39
N ALA A 527 -32.53 12.49 -22.18
CA ALA A 527 -31.87 11.46 -22.98
C ALA A 527 -32.58 10.09 -22.89
N LEU A 528 -33.24 9.80 -21.76
CA LEU A 528 -34.06 8.61 -21.56
C LEU A 528 -35.48 8.73 -22.15
N GLY A 529 -35.86 9.87 -22.75
CA GLY A 529 -37.21 10.14 -23.25
C GLY A 529 -38.26 10.48 -22.17
N LEU A 530 -37.84 10.64 -20.92
CA LEU A 530 -38.70 10.94 -19.76
C LEU A 530 -38.89 12.46 -19.59
N HIS A 531 -39.48 13.11 -20.60
CA HIS A 531 -39.61 14.57 -20.61
C HIS A 531 -40.49 15.14 -19.48
N ALA A 532 -41.40 14.36 -18.91
CA ALA A 532 -42.22 14.78 -17.77
C ALA A 532 -41.37 14.92 -16.50
N ASP A 533 -40.50 13.94 -16.24
CA ASP A 533 -39.56 13.95 -15.12
C ASP A 533 -38.51 15.06 -15.27
N ALA A 534 -37.96 15.26 -16.47
CA ALA A 534 -37.05 16.38 -16.74
C ALA A 534 -37.67 17.75 -16.40
N ARG A 535 -38.97 17.96 -16.71
CA ARG A 535 -39.69 19.19 -16.33
C ARG A 535 -39.86 19.31 -14.82
N HIS A 536 -40.13 18.21 -14.12
CA HIS A 536 -40.23 18.22 -12.66
C HIS A 536 -38.90 18.62 -11.99
N VAL A 537 -37.77 18.15 -12.51
CA VAL A 537 -36.44 18.54 -12.01
C VAL A 537 -36.18 20.04 -12.23
N LEU A 538 -36.43 20.57 -13.43
CA LEU A 538 -36.25 21.99 -13.71
C LEU A 538 -37.20 22.89 -12.91
N HIS A 539 -38.40 22.40 -12.59
CA HIS A 539 -39.34 23.08 -11.71
C HIS A 539 -38.85 23.12 -10.25
N ALA A 540 -38.29 22.02 -9.76
CA ALA A 540 -37.67 21.97 -8.44
C ALA A 540 -36.44 22.89 -8.34
N LYS A 541 -35.64 22.99 -9.42
CA LYS A 541 -34.53 23.93 -9.54
C LYS A 541 -34.96 25.38 -9.30
N GLU A 542 -36.02 25.83 -9.96
CA GLU A 542 -36.50 27.22 -9.82
C GLU A 542 -37.07 27.49 -8.42
N ARG A 543 -37.73 26.51 -7.79
CA ARG A 543 -38.19 26.65 -6.40
C ARG A 543 -37.03 26.86 -5.44
N HIS A 544 -36.01 26.02 -5.51
CA HIS A 544 -34.85 26.11 -4.61
C HIS A 544 -34.04 27.40 -4.82
N ARG A 545 -33.91 27.87 -6.06
CA ARG A 545 -33.32 29.19 -6.36
C ARG A 545 -34.01 30.33 -5.60
N LEU A 546 -35.35 30.31 -5.56
CA LEU A 546 -36.15 31.36 -4.93
C LEU A 546 -36.15 31.30 -3.40
N ASP A 547 -35.78 30.17 -2.80
CA ASP A 547 -35.63 30.05 -1.34
C ASP A 547 -34.47 30.88 -0.78
N GLY A 548 -33.53 31.32 -1.62
CA GLY A 548 -32.47 32.27 -1.28
C GLY A 548 -32.82 33.75 -1.47
N GLU A 549 -33.96 34.06 -2.11
CA GLU A 549 -34.30 35.42 -2.58
C GLU A 549 -35.07 36.25 -1.53
N THR A 550 -35.30 37.53 -1.82
CA THR A 550 -36.06 38.44 -0.92
C THR A 550 -37.52 37.99 -0.70
N PRO A 551 -38.16 38.37 0.43
CA PRO A 551 -39.55 37.97 0.73
C PRO A 551 -40.57 38.33 -0.35
N LEU A 552 -40.39 39.48 -1.03
CA LEU A 552 -41.25 39.92 -2.14
C LEU A 552 -41.14 38.98 -3.34
N ILE A 553 -39.92 38.58 -3.71
CA ILE A 553 -39.66 37.65 -4.80
C ILE A 553 -40.21 36.25 -4.46
N ARG A 554 -40.12 35.81 -3.20
CA ARG A 554 -40.74 34.56 -2.73
C ARG A 554 -42.26 34.59 -2.80
N LEU A 555 -42.90 35.70 -2.43
CA LEU A 555 -44.35 35.85 -2.51
C LEU A 555 -44.82 35.79 -3.97
N TRP A 556 -44.10 36.48 -4.86
CA TRP A 556 -44.36 36.42 -6.30
C TRP A 556 -44.14 35.01 -6.87
N GLY A 557 -43.06 34.33 -6.47
CA GLY A 557 -42.77 32.94 -6.83
C GLY A 557 -43.86 31.97 -6.38
N LYS A 558 -44.35 32.10 -5.14
CA LYS A 558 -45.48 31.30 -4.63
C LYS A 558 -46.76 31.52 -5.43
N LEU A 559 -47.04 32.77 -5.81
CA LEU A 559 -48.19 33.09 -6.66
C LEU A 559 -48.05 32.45 -8.05
N GLN A 560 -46.85 32.46 -8.63
CA GLN A 560 -46.55 31.85 -9.92
C GLN A 560 -46.59 30.31 -9.89
N ASP A 561 -46.12 29.68 -8.83
CA ASP A 561 -46.18 28.22 -8.64
C ASP A 561 -47.64 27.73 -8.50
N THR A 562 -48.44 28.47 -7.73
CA THR A 562 -49.85 28.14 -7.46
C THR A 562 -50.71 28.31 -8.72
N THR A 563 -50.48 29.37 -9.49
CA THR A 563 -51.28 29.68 -10.68
C THR A 563 -50.83 28.89 -11.91
N THR A 564 -49.52 28.76 -12.15
CA THR A 564 -48.98 28.30 -13.45
C THR A 564 -47.84 27.29 -13.37
N GLY A 565 -47.34 26.97 -12.17
CA GLY A 565 -46.18 26.08 -12.00
C GLY A 565 -44.96 26.56 -12.79
N TYR A 566 -44.68 27.86 -12.76
CA TYR A 566 -43.60 28.53 -13.53
C TYR A 566 -43.67 28.35 -15.05
N GLY A 567 -44.86 28.06 -15.59
CA GLY A 567 -45.09 27.83 -17.01
C GLY A 567 -44.82 26.40 -17.50
N TYR A 568 -44.53 25.46 -16.58
CA TYR A 568 -44.35 24.05 -16.90
C TYR A 568 -45.64 23.22 -16.78
N GLN A 569 -46.71 23.78 -16.20
CA GLN A 569 -48.02 23.11 -16.02
C GLN A 569 -49.18 24.02 -16.42
N PRO A 570 -49.36 24.33 -17.72
CA PRO A 570 -50.32 25.32 -18.21
C PRO A 570 -51.78 24.97 -17.90
N TRP A 571 -52.10 23.69 -17.66
CA TRP A 571 -53.45 23.24 -17.29
C TRP A 571 -53.97 23.88 -15.99
N ARG A 572 -53.08 24.25 -15.05
CA ARG A 572 -53.46 24.93 -13.81
C ARG A 572 -54.07 26.32 -14.05
N ALA A 573 -53.61 27.02 -15.09
CA ALA A 573 -54.16 28.32 -15.46
C ALA A 573 -55.63 28.18 -15.91
N PHE A 574 -55.96 27.11 -16.65
CA PHE A 574 -57.35 26.81 -17.03
C PHE A 574 -58.22 26.48 -15.81
N LEU A 575 -57.68 25.74 -14.83
CA LEU A 575 -58.38 25.47 -13.58
C LEU A 575 -58.70 26.76 -12.82
N TRP A 576 -57.72 27.66 -12.67
CA TRP A 576 -57.93 28.95 -12.01
C TRP A 576 -58.91 29.84 -12.76
N LEU A 577 -58.86 29.85 -14.09
CA LEU A 577 -59.83 30.56 -14.92
C LEU A 577 -61.25 30.04 -14.67
N THR A 578 -61.42 28.72 -14.58
CA THR A 578 -62.72 28.09 -14.28
C THR A 578 -63.20 28.44 -12.87
N VAL A 579 -62.33 28.38 -11.86
CA VAL A 579 -62.67 28.72 -10.46
C VAL A 579 -63.09 30.19 -10.37
N LEU A 580 -62.30 31.11 -10.91
CA LEU A 580 -62.62 32.53 -10.92
C LEU A 580 -63.92 32.82 -11.69
N LEU A 581 -64.12 32.16 -12.84
CA LEU A 581 -65.36 32.26 -13.60
C LEU A 581 -66.56 31.80 -12.77
N THR A 582 -66.46 30.68 -12.04
CA THR A 582 -67.55 30.21 -11.17
C THR A 582 -67.83 31.15 -10.01
N ILE A 583 -66.80 31.71 -9.38
CA ILE A 583 -66.95 32.67 -8.28
C ILE A 583 -67.63 33.95 -8.77
N GLY A 584 -67.14 34.54 -9.86
CA GLY A 584 -67.75 35.75 -10.42
C GLY A 584 -69.18 35.49 -10.89
N SER A 585 -69.44 34.36 -11.56
CA SER A 585 -70.79 33.98 -12.00
C SER A 585 -71.75 33.85 -10.81
N LEU A 586 -71.30 33.32 -9.69
CA LEU A 586 -72.10 33.19 -8.47
C LEU A 586 -72.33 34.56 -7.81
N VAL A 587 -71.28 35.36 -7.63
CA VAL A 587 -71.37 36.66 -6.96
C VAL A 587 -72.25 37.63 -7.75
N TYR A 588 -72.01 37.78 -9.05
CA TYR A 588 -72.80 38.67 -9.90
C TYR A 588 -74.17 38.08 -10.26
N GLY A 589 -74.35 36.76 -10.18
CA GLY A 589 -75.67 36.13 -10.28
C GLY A 589 -76.54 36.44 -9.07
N LEU A 590 -75.95 36.47 -7.87
CA LEU A 590 -76.64 36.86 -6.63
C LEU A 590 -76.83 38.37 -6.51
N HIS A 591 -75.89 39.16 -7.06
CA HIS A 591 -75.91 40.62 -7.01
C HIS A 591 -75.62 41.22 -8.39
N PRO A 592 -76.65 41.30 -9.26
CA PRO A 592 -76.49 41.84 -10.60
C PRO A 592 -76.11 43.34 -10.56
N PRO A 593 -75.06 43.76 -11.28
CA PRO A 593 -74.72 45.18 -11.41
C PRO A 593 -75.80 45.94 -12.17
N ALA A 594 -75.99 47.21 -11.84
CA ALA A 594 -77.01 48.04 -12.48
C ALA A 594 -76.59 48.43 -13.91
N PRO A 595 -77.51 48.48 -14.89
CA PRO A 595 -77.19 48.94 -16.23
C PRO A 595 -76.78 50.42 -16.24
N LEU A 596 -75.72 50.76 -16.99
CA LEU A 596 -75.22 52.14 -17.14
C LEU A 596 -76.20 53.05 -17.89
N LYS A 597 -76.99 52.46 -18.80
CA LYS A 597 -78.11 53.09 -19.50
C LYS A 597 -79.27 52.10 -19.55
N ALA A 598 -80.39 52.42 -18.91
CA ALA A 598 -81.51 51.50 -18.73
C ALA A 598 -82.14 50.99 -20.05
N ASP A 599 -82.11 51.81 -21.11
CA ASP A 599 -82.81 51.53 -22.37
C ASP A 599 -81.91 50.92 -23.47
N GLU A 600 -80.60 50.79 -23.23
CA GLU A 600 -79.60 50.32 -24.22
C GLU A 600 -78.80 49.09 -23.77
N ALA A 601 -78.95 48.65 -22.51
CA ALA A 601 -78.16 47.55 -21.96
C ALA A 601 -78.67 46.17 -22.44
N PRO A 602 -77.77 45.25 -22.86
CA PRO A 602 -78.13 43.88 -23.23
C PRO A 602 -78.62 43.08 -22.01
N HIS A 603 -79.28 41.94 -22.20
CA HIS A 603 -79.70 41.08 -21.09
C HIS A 603 -78.50 40.66 -20.23
N PHE A 604 -78.55 40.91 -18.92
CA PHE A 604 -77.45 40.58 -18.03
C PHE A 604 -77.23 39.06 -17.96
N ASN A 605 -76.00 38.61 -18.22
CA ASN A 605 -75.63 37.22 -18.01
C ASN A 605 -74.39 37.18 -17.11
N PRO A 606 -74.47 36.64 -15.89
CA PRO A 606 -73.38 36.70 -14.92
C PRO A 606 -72.13 35.93 -15.38
N VAL A 607 -72.31 34.87 -16.17
CA VAL A 607 -71.19 34.09 -16.73
C VAL A 607 -70.47 34.90 -17.80
N ILE A 608 -71.22 35.46 -18.74
CA ILE A 608 -70.65 36.26 -19.84
C ILE A 608 -70.03 37.54 -19.30
N TYR A 609 -70.67 38.20 -18.33
CA TYR A 609 -70.11 39.38 -17.66
C TYR A 609 -68.78 39.09 -16.95
N THR A 610 -68.70 37.98 -16.21
CA THR A 610 -67.45 37.56 -15.55
C THR A 610 -66.36 37.20 -16.58
N LEU A 611 -66.74 36.56 -17.68
CA LEU A 611 -65.82 36.18 -18.75
C LEU A 611 -65.31 37.42 -19.52
N ASP A 612 -66.16 38.41 -19.73
CA ASP A 612 -65.84 39.72 -20.34
C ASP A 612 -64.83 40.50 -19.47
N LEU A 613 -64.97 40.43 -18.14
CA LEU A 613 -63.99 40.99 -17.20
C LEU A 613 -62.63 40.27 -17.27
N MET A 614 -62.62 38.94 -17.46
CA MET A 614 -61.40 38.14 -17.36
C MET A 614 -60.64 37.98 -18.69
N ILE A 615 -61.28 38.19 -19.85
CA ILE A 615 -60.64 38.04 -21.16
C ILE A 615 -60.37 39.42 -21.76
N PRO A 616 -59.18 40.00 -21.54
CA PRO A 616 -58.91 41.39 -21.90
C PRO A 616 -58.93 41.71 -23.41
N LEU A 617 -58.84 40.67 -24.26
CA LEU A 617 -58.71 40.80 -25.71
C LEU A 617 -60.05 40.69 -26.45
N ILE A 618 -61.10 40.22 -25.78
CA ILE A 618 -62.41 39.96 -26.40
C ILE A 618 -63.45 40.75 -25.63
N ASN A 619 -64.18 41.62 -26.31
CA ASN A 619 -65.30 42.33 -25.73
C ASN A 619 -66.62 41.62 -26.08
N LEU A 620 -67.32 41.12 -25.08
CA LEU A 620 -68.59 40.41 -25.18
C LEU A 620 -69.80 41.34 -24.90
N GLY A 621 -69.55 42.63 -24.68
CA GLY A 621 -70.56 43.69 -24.59
C GLY A 621 -71.24 43.83 -23.24
N GLN A 622 -70.84 43.08 -22.21
CA GLN A 622 -71.45 43.09 -20.87
C GLN A 622 -70.69 44.03 -19.92
N GLU A 623 -69.35 43.98 -19.87
CA GLU A 623 -68.52 44.79 -18.97
C GLU A 623 -68.86 46.29 -19.07
N ARG A 624 -68.97 46.80 -20.31
CA ARG A 624 -69.20 48.22 -20.59
C ARG A 624 -70.65 48.66 -20.45
N ALA A 625 -71.58 47.72 -20.30
CA ALA A 625 -73.01 48.01 -20.19
C ALA A 625 -73.50 48.06 -18.74
N PHE A 626 -72.74 47.52 -17.79
CA PHE A 626 -73.16 47.38 -16.40
C PHE A 626 -72.14 47.99 -15.43
N ASN A 627 -72.63 48.72 -14.42
CA ASN A 627 -71.84 49.39 -13.41
C ASN A 627 -71.88 48.62 -12.07
N PRO A 628 -70.84 47.85 -11.72
CA PRO A 628 -70.71 47.26 -10.41
C PRO A 628 -70.34 48.38 -9.42
N ALA A 629 -71.20 48.65 -8.44
CA ALA A 629 -70.96 49.68 -7.43
C ALA A 629 -70.43 49.09 -6.11
N GLY A 630 -69.68 49.89 -5.35
CA GLY A 630 -69.22 49.51 -4.01
C GLY A 630 -68.20 48.37 -4.03
N ALA A 631 -68.38 47.36 -3.17
CA ALA A 631 -67.44 46.23 -3.07
C ALA A 631 -67.34 45.41 -4.37
N LEU A 632 -68.41 45.35 -5.17
CA LEU A 632 -68.43 44.63 -6.45
C LEU A 632 -67.54 45.29 -7.51
N GLN A 633 -67.32 46.60 -7.43
CA GLN A 633 -66.43 47.33 -8.33
C GLN A 633 -64.97 46.88 -8.17
N TRP A 634 -64.52 46.79 -6.92
CA TRP A 634 -63.18 46.32 -6.57
C TRP A 634 -62.98 44.86 -6.97
N LEU A 635 -64.02 44.03 -6.84
CA LEU A 635 -64.01 42.65 -7.31
C LEU A 635 -63.87 42.59 -8.85
N SER A 636 -64.58 43.45 -9.60
CA SER A 636 -64.44 43.53 -11.06
C SER A 636 -63.01 43.89 -11.47
N TYR A 637 -62.38 44.88 -10.81
CA TYR A 637 -60.98 45.21 -11.06
C TYR A 637 -60.02 44.07 -10.72
N ALA A 638 -60.31 43.29 -9.66
CA ALA A 638 -59.53 42.10 -9.33
C ALA A 638 -59.64 41.02 -10.42
N PHE A 639 -60.84 40.79 -10.99
CA PHE A 639 -61.04 39.87 -12.11
C PHE A 639 -60.31 40.32 -13.38
N VAL A 640 -60.35 41.62 -13.71
CA VAL A 640 -59.62 42.18 -14.86
C VAL A 640 -58.11 42.01 -14.68
N ALA A 641 -57.58 42.33 -13.50
CA ALA A 641 -56.16 42.15 -13.20
C ALA A 641 -55.75 40.66 -13.26
N ALA A 642 -56.55 39.76 -12.68
CA ALA A 642 -56.30 38.32 -12.74
C ALA A 642 -56.38 37.79 -14.18
N GLY A 643 -57.31 38.31 -14.98
CA GLY A 643 -57.47 38.00 -16.40
C GLY A 643 -56.22 38.31 -17.22
N TRP A 644 -55.65 39.50 -17.05
CA TRP A 644 -54.38 39.87 -17.69
C TRP A 644 -53.21 38.96 -17.29
N VAL A 645 -53.11 38.60 -16.02
CA VAL A 645 -52.06 37.70 -15.52
C VAL A 645 -52.21 36.28 -16.09
N LEU A 646 -53.43 35.75 -16.13
CA LEU A 646 -53.72 34.42 -16.69
C LEU A 646 -53.56 34.38 -18.21
N ALA A 647 -54.02 35.41 -18.93
CA ALA A 647 -53.91 35.48 -20.39
C ALA A 647 -52.45 35.54 -20.86
N THR A 648 -51.61 36.35 -20.21
CA THR A 648 -50.18 36.43 -20.52
C THR A 648 -49.45 35.12 -20.25
N THR A 649 -49.83 34.39 -19.20
CA THR A 649 -49.23 33.08 -18.89
C THR A 649 -49.71 31.96 -19.80
N ILE A 650 -50.98 31.93 -20.20
CA ILE A 650 -51.49 30.98 -21.21
C ILE A 650 -50.82 31.23 -22.56
N ALA A 651 -50.65 32.50 -22.98
CA ALA A 651 -49.95 32.86 -24.21
C ALA A 651 -48.47 32.42 -24.19
N ALA A 652 -47.76 32.65 -23.08
CA ALA A 652 -46.38 32.21 -22.91
C ALA A 652 -46.25 30.67 -22.88
N GLY A 653 -47.21 29.97 -22.27
CA GLY A 653 -47.28 28.52 -22.25
C GLY A 653 -47.54 27.93 -23.65
N ALA A 654 -48.50 28.49 -24.39
CA ALA A 654 -48.81 28.08 -25.76
C ALA A 654 -47.63 28.30 -26.71
N ALA A 655 -46.97 29.47 -26.64
CA ALA A 655 -45.80 29.78 -27.47
C ALA A 655 -44.66 28.75 -27.28
N ARG A 656 -44.42 28.26 -26.06
CA ARG A 656 -43.42 27.21 -25.78
C ARG A 656 -43.82 25.82 -26.29
N VAL A 657 -45.11 25.53 -26.38
CA VAL A 657 -45.61 24.26 -26.95
C VAL A 657 -45.49 24.27 -28.48
N PHE A 658 -45.69 25.42 -29.12
CA PHE A 658 -45.52 25.56 -30.58
C PHE A 658 -44.06 25.57 -31.05
N ASN A 659 -43.12 26.05 -30.22
CA ASN A 659 -41.68 26.03 -30.52
C ASN A 659 -40.99 24.66 -30.31
N ARG A 660 -41.75 23.57 -30.15
CA ARG A 660 -41.25 22.20 -29.95
C ARG A 660 -41.53 21.24 -31.12
N ARG A 661 -41.73 21.77 -32.33
CA ARG A 661 -41.74 20.96 -33.56
C ARG A 661 -40.48 21.17 -34.37
#